data_AF-A0A9W8H2K8-F1
#
_entry.id   AF-A0A9W8H2K8-F1
#
_cell.length_a   1.000
_cell.length_b   1.000
_cell.length_c   1.000
_cell.angle_alpha   90.00
_cell.angle_beta   90.00
_cell.angle_gamma   90.00
#
_symmetry.space_group_name_H-M   'P 1'
#
loop_
_entity.id
_entity.type
_entity.pdbx_description
1 polymer ?
#
loop_
_entity_poly.entity_id
_entity_poly.type
_entity_poly.pdbx_seq_one_letter_code
_entity_poly.pdbx_strand_id
1 'polypeptide(L)'
;MSINTTSVDNSGEVISASPVLAATAATTADAQTLVTNASHDNKDDARIEDNGEGGQKDVDNPTASASIIADALKDVSLSDVLPPEPAMGAASPLPVPTPLLSSRAGEARATNSTSLLKDSDVLQSQGVHWAAQRSGESDRTAFGPPSRDLASPISSGSRSSSRPEIVQVSESDEEMDKVEAFEEQQQRLFRAAEKRRQQREQTAHGNISSEDIEIMRSGLSSAREHVSPSELRVLNGAFPEGLRGSLYLVGPGKFEVNYNVQRELEQATRSFSFGHLMDALPLLTKISFNPTEKTIEHRSRLLAKQLSGRIQMEHGVNTKVPGALYMSETNQTFLNKFIPKQAHYATPEGECCSQSIELFVPLQGSSQTVVCTNHVGALQNIDPVDLHPRAIVDFKDINGAFKGSLSCPHMQYDSNTREHFSVLQDVGFRSTTYSVVAISESQPEGYVVASFEAQASVLHSFAITQDYVIVPVYPYSAPVGGVYRWSDSLLQTLTFDRSQPVVFYVISREYRRVQCVYQAAAFFGLHQINAVQEAATDSVSIDLVAYEDDRVLRQLQIKDLRRPDANFSIPSGQVRRYQLNRIALEATKYVEAKSRPSLIPPAHCLILRSEPVELARVNPIVAAKPYTYMYGLSHVERLRGLAAHLTSTTMYNCIVKLNANDASAQPLVWSRKHCYPSEPVFVPRSDVEDNGYILSVFFDSMRIVSCLVVLDASTFKELMIAQLPSPTPLSFGHAKFAI
;
A
#
# COMPACT_ATOMS: atom_id res chain seq x y z
N MET A 1 -59.20 -35.41 -11.37
CA MET A 1 -59.31 -35.46 -9.90
C MET A 1 -58.67 -34.17 -9.39
N SER A 2 -59.29 -32.99 -9.56
CA SER A 2 -60.68 -32.59 -9.19
C SER A 2 -60.80 -32.59 -7.66
N ILE A 3 -61.13 -31.49 -6.97
CA ILE A 3 -62.16 -30.44 -7.23
C ILE A 3 -61.52 -29.04 -6.94
N ASN A 4 -61.62 -27.97 -7.77
CA ASN A 4 -62.77 -27.06 -8.06
C ASN A 4 -63.27 -26.28 -6.80
N THR A 5 -63.71 -25.02 -6.76
CA THR A 5 -64.16 -23.93 -7.70
C THR A 5 -63.74 -22.58 -7.07
N THR A 6 -63.18 -21.55 -7.75
CA THR A 6 -63.82 -20.49 -8.60
C THR A 6 -65.02 -19.77 -7.95
N SER A 7 -65.27 -18.46 -8.06
CA SER A 7 -64.59 -17.27 -8.67
C SER A 7 -65.27 -15.99 -8.10
N VAL A 8 -64.89 -14.74 -8.36
CA VAL A 8 -65.22 -13.90 -9.56
C VAL A 8 -64.69 -12.46 -9.30
N ASP A 9 -64.13 -11.81 -10.34
CA ASP A 9 -64.04 -10.37 -10.72
C ASP A 9 -63.97 -9.25 -9.62
N ASN A 10 -63.27 -8.11 -9.82
CA ASN A 10 -63.37 -7.28 -11.03
C ASN A 10 -62.17 -6.32 -11.26
N SER A 11 -62.21 -5.68 -12.44
CA SER A 11 -61.26 -4.74 -13.06
C SER A 11 -60.84 -3.50 -12.25
N GLY A 12 -59.67 -2.97 -12.58
CA GLY A 12 -59.19 -1.64 -12.20
C GLY A 12 -58.09 -1.16 -13.16
N GLU A 13 -58.28 0.01 -13.79
CA GLU A 13 -57.38 0.56 -14.81
C GLU A 13 -57.16 2.08 -14.65
N VAL A 14 -55.95 2.53 -15.01
CA VAL A 14 -55.66 3.81 -15.72
C VAL A 14 -55.79 5.16 -14.97
N ILE A 15 -54.64 5.81 -14.67
CA ILE A 15 -54.19 7.20 -15.03
C ILE A 15 -53.00 7.69 -14.15
N SER A 16 -52.14 8.53 -14.75
CA SER A 16 -50.83 9.09 -14.34
C SER A 16 -50.83 10.34 -13.43
N ALA A 17 -49.66 10.73 -12.86
CA ALA A 17 -49.05 12.07 -13.01
C ALA A 17 -47.61 12.22 -12.44
N SER A 18 -46.85 13.23 -12.93
CA SER A 18 -45.70 13.93 -12.27
C SER A 18 -46.20 15.29 -11.66
N PRO A 19 -45.45 16.28 -11.07
CA PRO A 19 -44.05 16.76 -11.20
C PRO A 19 -43.25 16.60 -9.85
N VAL A 20 -42.03 17.13 -9.54
CA VAL A 20 -41.05 18.13 -10.07
C VAL A 20 -41.11 19.59 -9.51
N LEU A 21 -39.92 20.12 -9.14
CA LEU A 21 -39.47 21.53 -8.86
C LEU A 21 -39.73 22.24 -7.51
N ALA A 22 -38.62 22.79 -6.95
CA ALA A 22 -38.43 24.08 -6.23
C ALA A 22 -39.17 24.39 -4.90
N ALA A 23 -38.79 25.38 -4.08
CA ALA A 23 -37.50 26.01 -3.69
C ALA A 23 -37.76 27.04 -2.56
N THR A 24 -36.70 27.60 -1.91
CA THR A 24 -36.72 28.82 -1.03
C THR A 24 -37.56 28.74 0.28
N ALA A 25 -37.33 29.52 1.35
CA ALA A 25 -36.20 30.37 1.77
C ALA A 25 -36.19 30.53 3.33
N ALA A 26 -35.22 31.29 3.85
CA ALA A 26 -34.93 31.48 5.28
C ALA A 26 -35.92 32.35 6.08
N THR A 27 -35.85 32.24 7.41
CA THR A 27 -36.04 33.35 8.36
C THR A 27 -35.19 33.19 9.63
N THR A 28 -34.94 34.31 10.31
CA THR A 28 -34.09 34.46 11.50
C THR A 28 -34.89 34.93 12.71
N ALA A 29 -34.67 34.32 13.89
CA ALA A 29 -34.63 34.96 15.23
C ALA A 29 -34.26 33.88 16.28
N ASP A 30 -33.54 34.06 17.39
CA ASP A 30 -33.13 35.15 18.32
C ASP A 30 -33.82 35.06 19.71
N ALA A 31 -33.07 35.46 20.75
CA ALA A 31 -33.42 35.45 22.20
C ALA A 31 -33.79 34.06 22.82
N GLN A 32 -33.21 33.53 23.92
CA GLN A 32 -32.68 34.03 25.22
C GLN A 32 -33.62 33.82 26.43
N THR A 33 -33.02 33.21 27.49
CA THR A 33 -33.32 33.35 28.93
C THR A 33 -34.59 32.78 29.59
N LEU A 34 -34.38 32.38 30.86
CA LEU A 34 -35.30 31.88 31.92
C LEU A 34 -35.40 30.34 31.96
N VAL A 35 -34.92 29.61 32.98
CA VAL A 35 -34.66 29.85 34.42
C VAL A 35 -35.94 30.16 35.22
N THR A 36 -36.54 29.13 35.83
CA THR A 36 -36.92 29.12 37.26
C THR A 36 -37.23 27.71 37.78
N ASN A 37 -37.04 27.53 39.09
CA ASN A 37 -37.22 26.28 39.86
C ASN A 37 -38.70 25.91 40.11
N ALA A 38 -38.99 24.61 40.28
CA ALA A 38 -39.90 24.00 41.28
C ALA A 38 -39.96 22.46 41.01
N SER A 39 -39.54 21.52 41.86
CA SER A 39 -39.71 21.25 43.31
C SER A 39 -40.91 20.34 43.64
N HIS A 40 -40.77 19.53 44.70
CA HIS A 40 -41.70 18.52 45.23
C HIS A 40 -41.87 17.23 44.40
N ASP A 41 -42.20 16.08 45.02
CA ASP A 41 -41.78 15.48 46.30
C ASP A 41 -42.43 14.09 46.39
N ASN A 42 -41.68 13.09 46.89
CA ASN A 42 -42.10 11.94 47.71
C ASN A 42 -41.05 10.81 47.60
N LYS A 43 -40.51 10.16 48.65
CA LYS A 43 -41.00 9.76 49.99
C LYS A 43 -42.03 8.62 49.97
N ASP A 44 -41.95 7.58 50.82
CA ASP A 44 -41.05 7.26 51.95
C ASP A 44 -40.72 5.74 51.97
N ASP A 45 -39.71 5.33 52.76
CA ASP A 45 -39.58 4.08 53.57
C ASP A 45 -39.84 2.67 52.94
N ALA A 46 -39.30 1.52 53.40
CA ALA A 46 -38.55 1.05 54.59
C ALA A 46 -37.95 -0.37 54.28
N ARG A 47 -37.05 -1.04 55.03
CA ARG A 47 -36.16 -0.75 56.19
C ARG A 47 -35.14 -1.90 56.40
N ILE A 48 -34.01 -1.59 57.07
CA ILE A 48 -33.24 -2.35 58.10
C ILE A 48 -33.06 -3.89 57.97
N GLU A 49 -31.80 -4.32 57.85
CA GLU A 49 -31.01 -5.20 58.77
C GLU A 49 -29.56 -5.19 58.21
N ASP A 50 -28.58 -4.46 58.74
CA ASP A 50 -27.94 -4.40 60.06
C ASP A 50 -26.85 -5.48 60.31
N ASN A 51 -25.61 -5.03 60.52
CA ASN A 51 -24.49 -5.63 61.27
C ASN A 51 -23.21 -4.78 61.07
N GLY A 52 -22.80 -4.02 62.09
CA GLY A 52 -21.40 -3.56 62.26
C GLY A 52 -20.51 -4.70 62.82
N GLU A 53 -19.26 -4.52 63.22
CA GLU A 53 -18.32 -3.37 63.26
C GLU A 53 -16.90 -3.94 62.94
N GLY A 54 -15.79 -3.22 62.79
CA GLY A 54 -15.43 -1.81 62.92
C GLY A 54 -13.92 -1.68 62.59
N GLY A 55 -13.24 -0.55 62.75
CA GLY A 55 -13.68 0.78 63.18
C GLY A 55 -12.54 1.79 62.97
N GLN A 56 -12.83 3.10 63.00
CA GLN A 56 -11.88 4.16 62.69
C GLN A 56 -12.11 5.40 63.58
N LYS A 57 -11.01 5.97 64.09
CA LYS A 57 -10.93 7.16 64.97
C LYS A 57 -9.51 7.75 64.86
N ASP A 58 -9.22 9.04 65.00
CA ASP A 58 -9.97 10.32 64.99
C ASP A 58 -8.96 11.36 64.38
N VAL A 59 -9.26 12.49 63.72
CA VAL A 59 -10.19 13.62 64.05
C VAL A 59 -9.65 14.41 65.27
N ASP A 60 -9.52 15.74 65.30
CA ASP A 60 -10.20 16.82 64.55
C ASP A 60 -9.32 18.08 64.24
N ASN A 61 -9.95 19.07 63.59
CA ASN A 61 -9.50 20.45 63.27
C ASN A 61 -9.82 21.44 64.46
N PRO A 62 -9.60 22.78 64.39
CA PRO A 62 -10.57 23.67 63.70
C PRO A 62 -10.09 25.07 63.17
N THR A 63 -10.75 25.53 62.08
CA THR A 63 -11.18 26.92 61.71
C THR A 63 -10.29 28.16 62.01
N ALA A 64 -10.04 29.14 61.12
CA ALA A 64 -11.03 29.91 60.34
C ALA A 64 -10.43 30.94 59.35
N SER A 65 -11.03 31.04 58.15
CA SER A 65 -11.39 32.25 57.37
C SER A 65 -10.44 33.46 57.11
N ALA A 66 -10.34 33.77 55.79
CA ALA A 66 -10.47 35.09 55.15
C ALA A 66 -9.26 36.04 54.90
N SER A 67 -8.81 36.01 53.64
CA SER A 67 -8.78 37.16 52.69
C SER A 67 -7.59 38.13 52.59
N ILE A 68 -7.61 38.90 51.49
CA ILE A 68 -6.79 40.04 51.05
C ILE A 68 -5.49 39.70 50.27
N ILE A 69 -5.36 40.35 49.10
CA ILE A 69 -4.20 40.34 48.19
C ILE A 69 -3.56 41.73 48.24
N ALA A 70 -2.28 41.79 48.63
CA ALA A 70 -1.34 42.91 48.50
C ALA A 70 0.08 42.34 48.73
N ASP A 71 1.20 42.89 48.25
CA ASP A 71 1.39 44.15 47.51
C ASP A 71 2.68 44.09 46.65
N ALA A 72 2.96 45.17 45.92
CA ALA A 72 4.18 45.50 45.16
C ALA A 72 4.44 44.67 43.88
N LEU A 73 4.97 45.24 42.79
CA LEU A 73 5.55 46.58 42.56
C LEU A 73 4.79 47.38 41.47
N LYS A 74 4.95 48.70 41.48
CA LYS A 74 4.38 49.65 40.49
C LYS A 74 5.32 50.86 40.27
N ASP A 75 5.04 51.60 39.20
CA ASP A 75 5.67 52.87 38.77
C ASP A 75 7.17 52.74 38.37
N VAL A 76 7.81 53.54 37.50
CA VAL A 76 7.64 54.89 36.89
C VAL A 76 8.25 54.82 35.46
N SER A 77 7.80 55.46 34.36
CA SER A 77 6.58 56.21 33.96
C SER A 77 6.48 56.27 32.40
N LEU A 78 6.15 57.42 31.80
CA LEU A 78 6.05 57.67 30.34
C LEU A 78 6.55 59.10 29.98
N SER A 79 6.65 59.43 28.68
CA SER A 79 7.10 60.71 28.06
C SER A 79 8.60 61.05 28.21
N ASP A 80 9.31 61.65 27.24
CA ASP A 80 8.90 62.26 25.95
C ASP A 80 10.06 62.28 24.90
N VAL A 81 9.82 62.89 23.71
CA VAL A 81 10.80 63.37 22.67
C VAL A 81 10.92 62.57 21.34
N LEU A 82 10.73 63.31 20.23
CA LEU A 82 10.96 63.03 18.78
C LEU A 82 12.12 63.94 18.26
N PRO A 83 12.59 63.94 16.98
CA PRO A 83 12.47 63.04 15.80
C PRO A 83 13.93 62.60 15.33
N PRO A 84 14.33 62.31 14.05
CA PRO A 84 13.61 62.24 12.76
C PRO A 84 13.92 61.06 11.81
N GLU A 85 13.25 61.09 10.64
CA GLU A 85 13.43 60.21 9.47
C GLU A 85 14.79 60.34 8.76
N PRO A 86 15.10 59.41 7.84
CA PRO A 86 15.22 59.83 6.43
C PRO A 86 14.32 59.02 5.47
N ALA A 87 14.10 59.54 4.26
CA ALA A 87 13.01 59.14 3.38
C ALA A 87 13.43 58.46 2.04
N MET A 88 12.43 57.89 1.38
CA MET A 88 12.33 57.51 -0.06
C MET A 88 13.15 56.31 -0.57
N GLY A 89 12.45 55.41 -1.27
CA GLY A 89 13.02 54.24 -1.95
C GLY A 89 11.98 53.34 -2.63
N ALA A 90 11.10 53.91 -3.46
CA ALA A 90 10.05 53.14 -4.15
C ALA A 90 10.61 52.34 -5.34
N ALA A 91 10.24 51.06 -5.45
CA ALA A 91 10.57 50.19 -6.58
C ALA A 91 9.31 49.46 -7.09
N SER A 92 9.11 49.46 -8.41
CA SER A 92 7.92 48.90 -9.07
C SER A 92 8.04 47.39 -9.32
N PRO A 93 6.92 46.64 -9.36
CA PRO A 93 6.94 45.23 -9.74
C PRO A 93 7.23 45.03 -11.24
N LEU A 94 7.98 43.99 -11.57
CA LEU A 94 8.27 43.59 -12.96
C LEU A 94 7.16 42.69 -13.55
N PRO A 95 6.88 42.77 -14.86
CA PRO A 95 5.72 42.11 -15.48
C PRO A 95 5.96 40.65 -15.91
N VAL A 96 4.86 39.90 -16.02
CA VAL A 96 4.79 38.55 -16.61
C VAL A 96 4.93 38.63 -18.15
N PRO A 97 5.69 37.73 -18.81
CA PRO A 97 5.81 37.72 -20.26
C PRO A 97 4.66 36.96 -20.96
N THR A 98 3.96 37.64 -21.86
CA THR A 98 3.15 37.02 -22.93
C THR A 98 3.89 37.11 -24.28
N PRO A 99 3.68 36.16 -25.22
CA PRO A 99 4.52 36.02 -26.41
C PRO A 99 4.21 37.07 -27.49
N LEU A 100 5.26 37.59 -28.13
CA LEU A 100 5.14 38.46 -29.31
C LEU A 100 5.16 37.64 -30.61
N LEU A 101 4.19 37.90 -31.48
CA LEU A 101 4.23 37.43 -32.86
C LEU A 101 5.31 38.19 -33.64
N SER A 102 6.14 37.47 -34.41
CA SER A 102 6.90 38.06 -35.51
C SER A 102 6.13 37.87 -36.82
N SER A 103 5.80 38.96 -37.49
CA SER A 103 5.12 38.91 -38.78
C SER A 103 6.12 38.78 -39.93
N ARG A 104 5.83 37.91 -40.89
CA ARG A 104 6.42 37.96 -42.23
C ARG A 104 5.38 37.54 -43.26
N ALA A 105 5.26 38.31 -44.34
CA ALA A 105 4.16 38.19 -45.29
C ALA A 105 4.34 37.03 -46.28
N GLY A 106 3.21 36.44 -46.70
CA GLY A 106 3.08 35.48 -47.79
C GLY A 106 1.59 35.34 -48.14
N GLU A 107 1.23 35.57 -49.41
CA GLU A 107 -0.16 35.72 -49.84
C GLU A 107 -0.78 34.40 -50.34
N ALA A 108 -2.03 34.10 -49.94
CA ALA A 108 -2.98 33.33 -50.77
C ALA A 108 -4.43 33.45 -50.26
N ARG A 109 -5.39 33.47 -51.20
CA ARG A 109 -6.85 33.36 -50.98
C ARG A 109 -7.20 32.02 -50.29
N ALA A 110 -8.06 31.91 -49.28
CA ALA A 110 -9.44 32.38 -49.08
C ALA A 110 -10.53 31.56 -49.80
N THR A 111 -11.37 30.85 -49.01
CA THR A 111 -12.85 30.75 -49.14
C THR A 111 -13.48 30.18 -47.86
N ASN A 112 -14.75 30.53 -47.59
CA ASN A 112 -15.54 30.05 -46.46
C ASN A 112 -16.34 28.79 -46.82
N SER A 113 -16.73 27.98 -45.82
CA SER A 113 -18.15 27.65 -45.57
C SER A 113 -18.39 26.89 -44.27
N THR A 114 -19.51 27.20 -43.60
CA THR A 114 -20.01 26.52 -42.38
C THR A 114 -21.41 25.95 -42.63
N SER A 115 -21.61 24.64 -42.44
CA SER A 115 -22.91 24.01 -42.10
C SER A 115 -22.67 22.51 -41.88
N LEU A 116 -22.95 21.90 -40.72
CA LEU A 116 -24.30 21.59 -40.20
C LEU A 116 -25.22 20.88 -41.21
N LEU A 117 -25.41 19.59 -41.01
CA LEU A 117 -26.75 18.98 -40.99
C LEU A 117 -26.70 17.68 -40.16
N LYS A 118 -27.82 17.36 -39.51
CA LYS A 118 -28.11 16.01 -39.02
C LYS A 118 -28.82 15.27 -40.16
N ASP A 119 -28.83 13.94 -40.14
CA ASP A 119 -30.07 13.26 -39.82
C ASP A 119 -29.82 11.80 -39.41
N SER A 120 -30.82 11.23 -38.74
CA SER A 120 -30.86 9.85 -38.27
C SER A 120 -31.67 8.99 -39.21
N ASP A 121 -31.37 7.70 -39.30
CA ASP A 121 -32.42 6.73 -39.59
C ASP A 121 -32.21 5.40 -38.88
N VAL A 122 -33.30 4.66 -38.68
CA VAL A 122 -33.37 3.41 -37.90
C VAL A 122 -33.95 2.30 -38.76
N LEU A 123 -33.28 1.15 -38.81
CA LEU A 123 -33.92 -0.09 -39.24
C LEU A 123 -33.36 -1.32 -38.52
N GLN A 124 -34.09 -2.43 -38.60
CA GLN A 124 -34.09 -3.48 -37.58
C GLN A 124 -33.32 -4.75 -37.97
N SER A 125 -32.88 -5.46 -36.94
CA SER A 125 -32.77 -6.92 -36.82
C SER A 125 -32.47 -7.78 -38.05
N GLN A 126 -31.37 -8.54 -37.97
CA GLN A 126 -31.46 -9.99 -38.12
C GLN A 126 -30.41 -10.68 -37.23
N GLY A 127 -30.84 -11.72 -36.51
CA GLY A 127 -29.96 -12.57 -35.69
C GLY A 127 -29.87 -13.96 -36.30
N VAL A 128 -28.69 -14.58 -36.20
CA VAL A 128 -28.46 -15.96 -36.67
C VAL A 128 -27.83 -16.77 -35.54
N HIS A 129 -28.56 -17.76 -35.03
CA HIS A 129 -27.99 -18.82 -34.21
C HIS A 129 -27.08 -19.70 -35.08
N TRP A 130 -26.00 -20.23 -34.48
CA TRP A 130 -25.42 -21.48 -34.97
C TRP A 130 -25.26 -22.46 -33.81
N ALA A 131 -25.80 -23.67 -33.97
CA ALA A 131 -25.74 -24.72 -32.97
C ALA A 131 -25.57 -26.09 -33.64
N ALA A 132 -24.56 -26.82 -33.19
CA ALA A 132 -24.34 -28.27 -33.28
C ALA A 132 -24.64 -29.02 -34.59
N GLN A 133 -23.61 -29.69 -35.12
CA GLN A 133 -23.77 -31.08 -35.57
C GLN A 133 -22.50 -31.90 -35.30
N ARG A 134 -22.66 -33.22 -35.16
CA ARG A 134 -21.60 -34.21 -34.88
C ARG A 134 -21.68 -35.36 -35.88
N SER A 135 -20.58 -35.64 -36.57
CA SER A 135 -20.19 -36.92 -37.19
C SER A 135 -18.84 -36.69 -37.91
N GLY A 136 -17.96 -37.67 -38.12
CA GLY A 136 -17.90 -39.05 -37.65
C GLY A 136 -16.51 -39.65 -37.93
N GLU A 137 -16.28 -40.88 -37.45
CA GLU A 137 -15.28 -41.90 -37.88
C GLU A 137 -14.20 -41.46 -38.90
N SER A 138 -12.93 -41.29 -38.51
CA SER A 138 -11.90 -42.30 -38.22
C SER A 138 -11.22 -42.93 -39.45
N ASP A 139 -9.90 -42.83 -39.54
CA ASP A 139 -9.06 -44.03 -39.71
C ASP A 139 -7.61 -43.82 -39.21
N ARG A 140 -6.83 -44.89 -39.14
CA ARG A 140 -5.41 -44.92 -38.79
C ARG A 140 -4.53 -45.11 -40.03
N THR A 141 -3.38 -44.46 -40.05
CA THR A 141 -2.12 -45.13 -40.46
C THR A 141 -0.91 -44.34 -39.96
N ALA A 142 0.20 -45.03 -39.74
CA ALA A 142 1.49 -44.43 -39.40
C ALA A 142 2.52 -44.83 -40.45
N PHE A 143 3.49 -43.97 -40.72
CA PHE A 143 4.88 -44.34 -41.05
C PHE A 143 5.79 -43.13 -40.83
N GLY A 144 7.02 -43.36 -40.35
CA GLY A 144 8.01 -42.31 -40.10
C GLY A 144 9.08 -42.23 -41.21
N PRO A 145 9.80 -41.10 -41.33
CA PRO A 145 10.84 -40.93 -42.33
C PRO A 145 12.19 -41.55 -41.89
N PRO A 146 12.94 -42.20 -42.81
CA PRO A 146 14.35 -42.54 -42.60
C PRO A 146 15.26 -41.30 -42.79
N SER A 147 16.57 -41.47 -42.61
CA SER A 147 17.54 -40.37 -42.50
C SER A 147 18.73 -40.51 -43.46
N ARG A 148 19.49 -39.40 -43.55
CA ARG A 148 20.88 -39.25 -44.04
C ARG A 148 21.14 -39.16 -45.55
N ASP A 149 21.66 -37.99 -45.85
CA ASP A 149 22.68 -37.60 -46.83
C ASP A 149 23.69 -38.71 -47.22
N LEU A 150 24.27 -38.58 -48.44
CA LEU A 150 25.67 -38.14 -48.56
C LEU A 150 26.12 -37.84 -50.01
N ALA A 151 27.00 -36.83 -50.11
CA ALA A 151 28.06 -36.61 -51.09
C ALA A 151 27.75 -36.26 -52.58
N SER A 152 28.48 -35.23 -53.03
CA SER A 152 28.68 -34.75 -54.42
C SER A 152 29.94 -35.43 -55.03
N PRO A 153 30.72 -34.89 -56.03
CA PRO A 153 30.55 -33.71 -56.91
C PRO A 153 30.89 -33.93 -58.42
N ILE A 154 30.46 -32.99 -59.28
CA ILE A 154 31.12 -32.65 -60.57
C ILE A 154 31.13 -31.12 -60.76
N SER A 155 32.17 -30.58 -61.38
CA SER A 155 32.48 -29.14 -61.50
C SER A 155 32.28 -28.55 -62.91
N SER A 156 31.77 -27.32 -63.02
CA SER A 156 32.09 -26.28 -64.05
C SER A 156 31.08 -25.12 -63.94
N GLY A 157 31.34 -23.88 -64.38
CA GLY A 157 32.61 -23.29 -64.84
C GLY A 157 32.42 -21.85 -65.37
N SER A 158 33.08 -20.87 -64.73
CA SER A 158 33.39 -19.49 -65.19
C SER A 158 32.35 -18.66 -65.98
N ARG A 159 32.01 -17.47 -65.45
CA ARG A 159 32.11 -16.20 -66.22
C ARG A 159 32.17 -14.98 -65.29
N SER A 160 32.62 -13.84 -65.81
CA SER A 160 33.07 -12.68 -65.04
C SER A 160 32.47 -11.36 -65.53
N SER A 161 32.10 -10.47 -64.60
CA SER A 161 31.95 -9.03 -64.88
C SER A 161 32.14 -8.18 -63.61
N SER A 162 32.87 -7.08 -63.78
CA SER A 162 33.16 -5.98 -62.86
C SER A 162 32.15 -5.60 -61.75
N ARG A 163 32.71 -5.30 -60.56
CA ARG A 163 32.12 -4.53 -59.43
C ARG A 163 31.67 -3.12 -59.88
N PRO A 164 30.80 -2.45 -59.11
CA PRO A 164 31.31 -1.46 -58.15
C PRO A 164 30.93 -1.78 -56.69
N GLU A 165 31.53 -1.06 -55.75
CA GLU A 165 31.35 -1.28 -54.31
C GLU A 165 30.11 -0.59 -53.74
N ILE A 166 29.33 -1.35 -52.98
CA ILE A 166 28.50 -0.82 -51.90
C ILE A 166 29.18 -1.29 -50.61
N VAL A 167 29.66 -0.36 -49.80
CA VAL A 167 30.13 -0.66 -48.45
C VAL A 167 28.91 -0.76 -47.54
N GLN A 168 28.35 -1.97 -47.43
CA GLN A 168 27.53 -2.28 -46.27
C GLN A 168 28.46 -2.47 -45.07
N VAL A 169 28.31 -1.62 -44.06
CA VAL A 169 28.87 -1.88 -42.73
C VAL A 169 28.03 -2.99 -42.11
N SER A 170 28.50 -4.23 -42.22
CA SER A 170 27.95 -5.37 -41.50
C SER A 170 28.48 -5.35 -40.08
N GLU A 171 27.83 -4.60 -39.19
CA GLU A 171 28.03 -4.67 -37.73
C GLU A 171 27.44 -5.99 -37.20
N SER A 172 28.16 -7.06 -37.52
CA SER A 172 28.28 -8.34 -36.81
C SER A 172 27.04 -8.87 -36.08
N ASP A 173 26.34 -9.80 -36.74
CA ASP A 173 25.52 -10.81 -36.06
C ASP A 173 26.30 -11.48 -34.91
N GLU A 174 27.64 -11.63 -35.04
CA GLU A 174 28.49 -12.18 -33.99
C GLU A 174 28.43 -11.41 -32.65
N GLU A 175 28.12 -10.11 -32.61
CA GLU A 175 27.96 -9.41 -31.32
C GLU A 175 26.60 -9.70 -30.68
N MET A 176 25.55 -9.84 -31.49
CA MET A 176 24.23 -10.27 -31.02
C MET A 176 24.29 -11.72 -30.51
N ASP A 177 24.96 -12.62 -31.24
CA ASP A 177 25.22 -14.01 -30.81
C ASP A 177 25.98 -14.06 -29.46
N LYS A 178 26.96 -13.17 -29.25
CA LYS A 178 27.72 -13.09 -27.98
C LYS A 178 26.83 -12.60 -26.83
N VAL A 179 25.89 -11.69 -27.07
CA VAL A 179 24.91 -11.25 -26.07
C VAL A 179 23.90 -12.35 -25.75
N GLU A 180 23.28 -12.99 -26.74
CA GLU A 180 22.34 -14.09 -26.51
C GLU A 180 23.02 -15.29 -25.81
N ALA A 181 24.24 -15.67 -26.22
CA ALA A 181 24.99 -16.73 -25.56
C ALA A 181 25.34 -16.39 -24.09
N PHE A 182 25.61 -15.12 -23.78
CA PHE A 182 25.82 -14.66 -22.41
C PHE A 182 24.52 -14.68 -21.59
N GLU A 183 23.39 -14.21 -22.14
CA GLU A 183 22.09 -14.30 -21.46
C GLU A 183 21.67 -15.77 -21.24
N GLU A 184 21.85 -16.66 -22.21
CA GLU A 184 21.65 -18.11 -22.03
C GLU A 184 22.55 -18.68 -20.92
N GLN A 185 23.83 -18.30 -20.89
CA GLN A 185 24.76 -18.75 -19.85
C GLN A 185 24.31 -18.28 -18.46
N GLN A 186 23.88 -17.02 -18.31
CA GLN A 186 23.34 -16.49 -17.06
C GLN A 186 22.04 -17.20 -16.65
N GLN A 187 21.10 -17.43 -17.59
CA GLN A 187 19.87 -18.17 -17.31
C GLN A 187 20.14 -19.63 -16.91
N ARG A 188 21.10 -20.30 -17.55
CA ARG A 188 21.50 -21.68 -17.20
C ARG A 188 22.16 -21.73 -15.82
N LEU A 189 23.01 -20.75 -15.49
CA LEU A 189 23.61 -20.60 -14.15
C LEU A 189 22.55 -20.30 -13.08
N PHE A 190 21.59 -19.41 -13.36
CA PHE A 190 20.47 -19.11 -12.47
C PHE A 190 19.63 -20.35 -12.20
N ARG A 191 19.14 -21.06 -13.23
CA ARG A 191 18.35 -22.29 -13.07
C ARG A 191 19.13 -23.39 -12.34
N ALA A 192 20.45 -23.49 -12.55
CA ALA A 192 21.30 -24.44 -11.82
C ALA A 192 21.51 -24.04 -10.35
N ALA A 193 21.66 -22.74 -10.06
CA ALA A 193 21.74 -22.22 -8.70
C ALA A 193 20.41 -22.37 -7.95
N GLU A 194 19.28 -22.05 -8.60
CA GLU A 194 17.93 -22.19 -8.05
C GLU A 194 17.60 -23.66 -7.76
N LYS A 195 17.89 -24.59 -8.68
CA LYS A 195 17.68 -26.03 -8.44
C LYS A 195 18.57 -26.55 -7.31
N ARG A 196 19.79 -26.04 -7.17
CA ARG A 196 20.66 -26.30 -6.00
C ARG A 196 20.14 -25.63 -4.72
N ARG A 197 19.42 -24.51 -4.81
CA ARG A 197 18.76 -23.83 -3.69
C ARG A 197 17.59 -24.68 -3.20
N GLN A 198 16.64 -25.02 -4.07
CA GLN A 198 15.49 -25.88 -3.78
C GLN A 198 15.91 -27.24 -3.19
N GLN A 199 16.95 -27.87 -3.74
CA GLN A 199 17.45 -29.16 -3.24
C GLN A 199 18.15 -29.05 -1.87
N ARG A 200 18.67 -27.87 -1.51
CA ARG A 200 19.24 -27.58 -0.17
C ARG A 200 18.21 -27.08 0.84
N GLU A 201 17.20 -26.33 0.39
CA GLU A 201 16.00 -26.01 1.17
C GLU A 201 15.35 -27.30 1.69
N GLN A 202 15.29 -28.35 0.86
CA GLN A 202 14.83 -29.69 1.27
C GLN A 202 15.74 -30.43 2.27
N THR A 203 17.01 -30.04 2.45
CA THR A 203 17.95 -30.70 3.39
C THR A 203 18.29 -29.88 4.63
N ALA A 204 17.90 -28.60 4.71
CA ALA A 204 18.30 -27.69 5.79
C ALA A 204 17.26 -27.54 6.92
N HIS A 205 16.53 -28.61 7.24
CA HIS A 205 15.52 -28.63 8.31
C HIS A 205 16.19 -28.57 9.70
N GLY A 206 16.36 -27.34 10.22
CA GLY A 206 16.79 -27.10 11.60
C GLY A 206 15.61 -27.19 12.57
N ASN A 207 15.82 -27.80 13.75
CA ASN A 207 14.84 -27.72 14.83
C ASN A 207 14.70 -26.26 15.30
N ILE A 208 13.47 -25.77 15.37
CA ILE A 208 13.16 -24.40 15.84
C ILE A 208 13.51 -24.28 17.33
N SER A 209 14.12 -23.16 17.71
CA SER A 209 14.42 -22.90 19.12
C SER A 209 13.14 -22.61 19.91
N SER A 210 13.07 -23.11 21.15
CA SER A 210 12.04 -22.66 22.09
C SER A 210 12.12 -21.16 22.38
N GLU A 211 13.33 -20.59 22.28
CA GLU A 211 13.59 -19.14 22.38
C GLU A 211 12.89 -18.37 21.25
N ASP A 212 13.00 -18.83 20.00
CA ASP A 212 12.31 -18.20 18.84
C ASP A 212 10.79 -18.16 19.03
N ILE A 213 10.21 -19.26 19.54
CA ILE A 213 8.78 -19.38 19.78
C ILE A 213 8.32 -18.41 20.88
N GLU A 214 9.10 -18.24 21.96
CA GLU A 214 8.80 -17.30 23.03
C GLU A 214 8.96 -15.83 22.59
N ILE A 215 9.99 -15.54 21.80
CA ILE A 215 10.22 -14.24 21.16
C ILE A 215 9.03 -13.86 20.26
N MET A 216 8.60 -14.75 19.37
CA MET A 216 7.50 -14.47 18.45
C MET A 216 6.14 -14.37 19.17
N ARG A 217 5.93 -15.13 20.26
CA ARG A 217 4.71 -15.04 21.08
C ARG A 217 4.64 -13.80 21.95
N SER A 218 5.76 -13.33 22.50
CA SER A 218 5.81 -12.06 23.24
C SER A 218 5.68 -10.86 22.29
N GLY A 219 6.37 -10.91 21.15
CA GLY A 219 6.30 -9.88 20.10
C GLY A 219 4.96 -9.78 19.37
N LEU A 220 4.16 -10.86 19.30
CA LEU A 220 2.81 -10.86 18.72
C LEU A 220 1.71 -10.87 19.80
N SER A 221 1.90 -10.08 20.85
CA SER A 221 0.91 -9.83 21.91
C SER A 221 0.21 -8.48 21.69
N SER A 222 -1.04 -8.34 22.16
CA SER A 222 -1.82 -7.11 21.89
C SER A 222 -1.28 -5.90 22.68
N ALA A 223 -1.08 -4.78 21.97
CA ALA A 223 -0.53 -3.54 22.47
C ALA A 223 -1.45 -2.79 23.45
N ARG A 224 -0.89 -1.80 24.14
CA ARG A 224 -1.65 -0.75 24.84
C ARG A 224 -1.56 0.56 24.07
N GLU A 225 -2.67 1.29 24.00
CA GLU A 225 -2.68 2.63 23.41
C GLU A 225 -2.35 3.72 24.46
N HIS A 226 -1.72 4.80 24.01
CA HIS A 226 -1.31 5.94 24.82
C HIS A 226 -1.83 7.23 24.19
N VAL A 227 -3.10 7.55 24.50
CA VAL A 227 -3.82 8.68 23.89
C VAL A 227 -3.34 10.03 24.44
N SER A 228 -2.98 10.10 25.71
CA SER A 228 -2.24 11.24 26.26
C SER A 228 -0.81 11.26 25.72
N PRO A 229 -0.22 12.45 25.45
CA PRO A 229 1.18 12.52 25.04
C PRO A 229 2.08 12.06 26.19
N SER A 230 3.24 11.51 25.85
CA SER A 230 4.17 10.92 26.81
C SER A 230 5.60 11.16 26.34
N GLU A 231 6.42 11.82 27.17
CA GLU A 231 7.83 12.06 26.84
C GLU A 231 8.63 10.74 26.85
N LEU A 232 9.42 10.51 25.81
CA LEU A 232 10.25 9.32 25.68
C LEU A 232 11.59 9.49 26.41
N ARG A 233 11.84 8.61 27.37
CA ARG A 233 13.13 8.56 28.07
C ARG A 233 14.24 8.11 27.11
N VAL A 234 15.18 9.01 26.81
CA VAL A 234 16.43 8.68 26.14
C VAL A 234 17.24 7.70 27.01
N LEU A 235 17.66 6.58 26.44
CA LEU A 235 18.47 5.53 27.07
C LEU A 235 19.94 5.59 26.65
N ASN A 236 20.23 6.05 25.43
CA ASN A 236 21.58 6.16 24.88
C ASN A 236 21.64 7.31 23.87
N GLY A 237 22.82 7.91 23.72
CA GLY A 237 23.06 8.98 22.75
C GLY A 237 22.47 10.33 23.15
N ALA A 238 22.19 11.18 22.17
CA ALA A 238 21.70 12.55 22.37
C ALA A 238 20.69 12.95 21.28
N PHE A 239 19.90 14.00 21.53
CA PHE A 239 18.92 14.50 20.56
C PHE A 239 19.61 14.88 19.22
N PRO A 240 19.22 14.30 18.08
CA PRO A 240 19.89 14.55 16.80
C PRO A 240 19.71 15.98 16.29
N GLU A 241 20.80 16.62 15.87
CA GLU A 241 20.81 18.03 15.49
C GLU A 241 19.90 18.33 14.28
N GLY A 242 19.01 19.32 14.44
CA GLY A 242 18.06 19.73 13.39
C GLY A 242 16.92 18.75 13.10
N LEU A 243 16.87 17.58 13.75
CA LEU A 243 15.75 16.64 13.60
C LEU A 243 14.47 17.27 14.19
N ARG A 244 13.47 17.49 13.33
CA ARG A 244 12.18 18.09 13.67
C ARG A 244 11.08 17.43 12.86
N GLY A 245 9.86 17.38 13.40
CA GLY A 245 8.71 16.80 12.71
C GLY A 245 8.08 15.65 13.51
N SER A 246 7.48 14.69 12.81
CA SER A 246 6.78 13.55 13.40
C SER A 246 6.93 12.29 12.56
N LEU A 247 7.41 11.21 13.19
CA LEU A 247 7.36 9.86 12.67
C LEU A 247 6.00 9.25 12.98
N TYR A 248 5.29 8.76 11.96
CA TYR A 248 4.06 7.99 12.09
C TYR A 248 4.34 6.55 11.67
N LEU A 249 3.93 5.56 12.49
CA LEU A 249 4.04 4.13 12.21
C LEU A 249 2.68 3.45 12.39
N VAL A 250 2.24 2.65 11.42
CA VAL A 250 1.04 1.83 11.50
C VAL A 250 1.44 0.35 11.56
N GLY A 251 0.73 -0.42 12.37
CA GLY A 251 1.01 -1.84 12.53
C GLY A 251 -0.08 -2.59 13.30
N PRO A 252 0.08 -3.91 13.49
CA PRO A 252 -0.87 -4.72 14.22
C PRO A 252 -0.90 -4.30 15.70
N GLY A 253 -2.03 -3.78 16.14
CA GLY A 253 -2.24 -3.32 17.51
C GLY A 253 -2.88 -4.36 18.41
N LYS A 254 -3.94 -5.02 17.92
CA LYS A 254 -4.73 -5.97 18.71
C LYS A 254 -5.11 -7.19 17.87
N PHE A 255 -4.58 -8.34 18.27
CA PHE A 255 -4.71 -9.63 17.58
C PHE A 255 -5.97 -10.41 17.98
N GLU A 256 -6.51 -10.13 19.17
CA GLU A 256 -7.60 -10.87 19.80
C GLU A 256 -8.66 -9.92 20.37
N VAL A 257 -9.92 -10.30 20.19
CA VAL A 257 -11.09 -9.56 20.69
C VAL A 257 -11.91 -10.50 21.58
N ASN A 258 -11.85 -10.27 22.89
CA ASN A 258 -12.58 -11.06 23.88
C ASN A 258 -14.05 -10.62 23.97
N TYR A 259 -14.97 -11.58 24.02
CA TYR A 259 -16.41 -11.39 24.12
C TYR A 259 -17.04 -12.45 25.02
N ASN A 260 -18.15 -12.11 25.68
CA ASN A 260 -18.85 -13.03 26.56
C ASN A 260 -20.01 -13.70 25.82
N VAL A 261 -20.12 -15.02 25.95
CA VAL A 261 -21.26 -15.79 25.49
C VAL A 261 -22.04 -16.26 26.72
N GLN A 262 -23.30 -15.83 26.81
CA GLN A 262 -24.26 -16.41 27.76
C GLN A 262 -24.99 -17.56 27.06
N ARG A 263 -24.94 -18.74 27.66
CA ARG A 263 -25.90 -19.82 27.43
C ARG A 263 -26.61 -20.12 28.74
N GLU A 264 -27.73 -20.84 28.68
CA GLU A 264 -28.79 -20.87 29.70
C GLU A 264 -28.32 -21.21 31.14
N LEU A 265 -27.16 -21.85 31.32
CA LEU A 265 -26.55 -22.16 32.61
C LEU A 265 -25.05 -21.80 32.73
N GLU A 266 -24.43 -21.20 31.70
CA GLU A 266 -22.98 -20.90 31.69
C GLU A 266 -22.65 -19.53 31.09
N GLN A 267 -21.81 -18.76 31.79
CA GLN A 267 -21.13 -17.58 31.24
C GLN A 267 -19.73 -17.98 30.80
N ALA A 268 -19.46 -17.94 29.49
CA ALA A 268 -18.15 -18.29 28.94
C ALA A 268 -17.56 -17.12 28.14
N THR A 269 -16.43 -16.59 28.57
CA THR A 269 -15.63 -15.67 27.75
C THR A 269 -14.96 -16.45 26.63
N ARG A 270 -15.11 -15.97 25.39
CA ARG A 270 -14.44 -16.45 24.19
C ARG A 270 -13.62 -15.33 23.55
N SER A 271 -12.75 -15.69 22.63
CA SER A 271 -11.89 -14.75 21.90
C SER A 271 -12.03 -14.96 20.40
N PHE A 272 -12.31 -13.90 19.65
CA PHE A 272 -12.06 -13.87 18.22
C PHE A 272 -10.57 -13.57 18.01
N SER A 273 -9.88 -14.33 17.15
CA SER A 273 -8.49 -14.07 16.78
C SER A 273 -8.42 -13.78 15.29
N PHE A 274 -7.68 -12.74 14.90
CA PHE A 274 -7.28 -12.58 13.50
C PHE A 274 -6.30 -13.70 13.11
N GLY A 275 -6.37 -14.13 11.85
CA GLY A 275 -5.57 -15.23 11.30
C GLY A 275 -4.31 -14.76 10.57
N HIS A 276 -4.27 -13.51 10.11
CA HIS A 276 -3.16 -12.92 9.34
C HIS A 276 -2.67 -11.61 9.94
N LEU A 277 -1.36 -11.36 9.86
CA LEU A 277 -0.72 -10.18 10.47
C LEU A 277 -1.29 -8.85 9.95
N MET A 278 -1.68 -8.81 8.68
CA MET A 278 -2.22 -7.63 8.00
C MET A 278 -3.72 -7.38 8.32
N ASP A 279 -4.44 -8.40 8.81
CA ASP A 279 -5.86 -8.31 9.19
C ASP A 279 -6.09 -7.75 10.61
N ALA A 280 -5.06 -7.79 11.47
CA ALA A 280 -5.18 -7.39 12.87
C ALA A 280 -5.50 -5.89 13.04
N LEU A 281 -6.23 -5.56 14.12
CA LEU A 281 -6.72 -4.20 14.36
C LEU A 281 -5.54 -3.20 14.47
N PRO A 282 -5.49 -2.14 13.64
CA PRO A 282 -4.34 -1.25 13.57
C PRO A 282 -4.14 -0.39 14.83
N LEU A 283 -2.87 -0.31 15.26
CA LEU A 283 -2.35 0.74 16.14
C LEU A 283 -1.58 1.75 15.28
N LEU A 284 -1.95 3.02 15.36
CA LEU A 284 -1.12 4.12 14.88
C LEU A 284 -0.29 4.66 16.03
N THR A 285 1.01 4.80 15.81
CA THR A 285 1.97 5.39 16.74
C THR A 285 2.58 6.65 16.12
N LYS A 286 2.55 7.76 16.84
CA LYS A 286 3.21 9.02 16.49
C LYS A 286 4.35 9.28 17.47
N ILE A 287 5.51 9.63 16.94
CA ILE A 287 6.68 10.09 17.72
C ILE A 287 7.09 11.46 17.16
N SER A 288 6.89 12.51 17.95
CA SER A 288 7.14 13.92 17.61
C SER A 288 8.52 14.34 18.12
N PHE A 289 9.25 15.14 17.33
CA PHE A 289 10.61 15.60 17.66
C PHE A 289 10.63 17.12 17.78
N ASN A 290 10.86 17.65 18.99
CA ASN A 290 10.97 19.09 19.24
C ASN A 290 12.46 19.49 19.37
N PRO A 291 13.07 20.15 18.36
CA PRO A 291 14.48 20.52 18.42
C PRO A 291 14.78 21.66 19.41
N THR A 292 13.78 22.46 19.79
CA THR A 292 13.93 23.62 20.68
C THR A 292 14.09 23.18 22.13
N GLU A 293 13.21 22.28 22.58
CA GLU A 293 13.24 21.71 23.93
C GLU A 293 14.13 20.47 24.02
N LYS A 294 14.43 19.83 22.87
CA LYS A 294 15.10 18.53 22.74
C LYS A 294 14.29 17.37 23.35
N THR A 295 12.97 17.57 23.46
CA THR A 295 11.98 16.61 23.93
C THR A 295 11.47 15.74 22.77
N ILE A 296 11.00 14.54 23.11
CA ILE A 296 10.47 13.56 22.16
C ILE A 296 9.13 13.06 22.70
N GLU A 297 8.02 13.35 22.02
CA GLU A 297 6.68 12.98 22.48
C GLU A 297 6.13 11.78 21.73
N HIS A 298 5.70 10.76 22.46
CA HIS A 298 4.96 9.61 21.94
C HIS A 298 3.46 9.71 22.25
N ARG A 299 2.65 9.34 21.24
CA ARG A 299 1.21 9.11 21.33
C ARG A 299 0.87 7.88 20.49
N SER A 300 -0.03 7.02 20.95
CA SER A 300 -0.54 5.89 20.15
C SER A 300 -2.04 5.67 20.36
N ARG A 301 -2.73 5.21 19.32
CA ARG A 301 -4.19 4.99 19.34
C ARG A 301 -4.60 3.83 18.42
N LEU A 302 -5.53 3.00 18.86
CA LEU A 302 -6.14 1.98 18.00
C LEU A 302 -7.18 2.63 17.06
N LEU A 303 -7.07 2.41 15.75
CA LEU A 303 -7.89 3.12 14.75
C LEU A 303 -9.25 2.46 14.46
N ALA A 304 -9.50 1.25 14.97
CA ALA A 304 -10.65 0.41 14.59
C ALA A 304 -11.44 -0.10 15.81
N LYS A 305 -11.70 0.78 16.80
CA LYS A 305 -12.34 0.36 18.07
C LYS A 305 -13.82 0.03 17.88
N GLN A 306 -14.54 0.77 17.04
CA GLN A 306 -15.92 0.44 16.67
C GLN A 306 -16.01 -0.93 15.99
N LEU A 307 -15.09 -1.28 15.09
CA LEU A 307 -14.98 -2.65 14.55
C LEU A 307 -14.72 -3.67 15.66
N SER A 308 -13.81 -3.40 16.61
CA SER A 308 -13.62 -4.27 17.78
C SER A 308 -14.90 -4.43 18.63
N GLY A 309 -15.75 -3.41 18.72
CA GLY A 309 -17.04 -3.48 19.41
C GLY A 309 -18.07 -4.32 18.64
N ARG A 310 -18.13 -4.17 17.31
CA ARG A 310 -18.97 -5.02 16.44
C ARG A 310 -18.57 -6.49 16.55
N ILE A 311 -17.28 -6.82 16.55
CA ILE A 311 -16.79 -8.20 16.76
C ILE A 311 -17.26 -8.78 18.11
N GLN A 312 -17.38 -7.96 19.16
CA GLN A 312 -17.89 -8.42 20.45
C GLN A 312 -19.39 -8.73 20.41
N MET A 313 -20.19 -7.89 19.75
CA MET A 313 -21.65 -8.05 19.59
C MET A 313 -22.01 -9.17 18.62
N GLU A 314 -21.33 -9.24 17.47
CA GLU A 314 -21.61 -10.16 16.36
C GLU A 314 -20.86 -11.50 16.52
N HIS A 315 -19.95 -11.61 17.50
CA HIS A 315 -19.09 -12.77 17.80
C HIS A 315 -18.14 -13.21 16.65
N GLY A 316 -17.91 -12.31 15.68
CA GLY A 316 -17.08 -12.53 14.50
C GLY A 316 -16.93 -11.26 13.66
N VAL A 317 -16.14 -11.32 12.59
CA VAL A 317 -15.94 -10.20 11.64
C VAL A 317 -16.90 -10.35 10.47
N ASN A 318 -17.80 -9.37 10.30
CA ASN A 318 -18.43 -9.14 9.00
C ASN A 318 -17.56 -8.19 8.14
N THR A 319 -17.48 -8.49 6.84
CA THR A 319 -16.70 -7.76 5.82
C THR A 319 -17.58 -6.85 4.97
N LYS A 320 -17.02 -5.77 4.43
CA LYS A 320 -17.69 -4.88 3.47
C LYS A 320 -17.76 -5.45 2.05
N VAL A 321 -16.67 -6.07 1.59
CA VAL A 321 -16.52 -6.71 0.27
C VAL A 321 -15.95 -8.14 0.41
N PRO A 322 -16.15 -9.02 -0.59
CA PRO A 322 -15.40 -10.28 -0.67
C PRO A 322 -13.90 -10.01 -0.80
N GLY A 323 -13.05 -10.89 -0.25
CA GLY A 323 -11.59 -10.69 -0.22
C GLY A 323 -11.07 -9.58 0.70
N ALA A 324 -11.92 -9.00 1.56
CA ALA A 324 -11.55 -7.88 2.45
C ALA A 324 -10.56 -8.23 3.58
N LEU A 325 -10.30 -9.51 3.80
CA LEU A 325 -9.28 -10.02 4.72
C LEU A 325 -8.21 -10.74 3.88
N TYR A 326 -6.96 -10.82 4.33
CA TYR A 326 -5.94 -11.63 3.69
C TYR A 326 -6.20 -13.12 3.94
N MET A 327 -6.25 -13.53 5.21
CA MET A 327 -6.34 -14.95 5.59
C MET A 327 -6.83 -15.14 7.04
N SER A 328 -8.05 -14.67 7.31
CA SER A 328 -8.72 -14.76 8.62
C SER A 328 -10.11 -15.42 8.49
N GLU A 329 -10.43 -16.30 9.43
CA GLU A 329 -11.77 -16.87 9.58
C GLU A 329 -12.71 -15.82 10.19
N THR A 330 -13.88 -15.62 9.59
CA THR A 330 -14.83 -14.57 10.01
C THR A 330 -15.66 -14.95 11.23
N ASN A 331 -15.73 -16.24 11.59
CA ASN A 331 -16.76 -16.83 12.48
C ASN A 331 -18.21 -16.59 12.03
N GLN A 332 -18.45 -16.13 10.79
CA GLN A 332 -19.77 -15.81 10.26
C GLN A 332 -20.19 -16.78 9.15
N THR A 333 -21.50 -17.02 9.04
CA THR A 333 -22.03 -17.83 7.92
C THR A 333 -22.05 -17.01 6.63
N PHE A 334 -21.96 -17.68 5.48
CA PHE A 334 -22.06 -17.03 4.17
C PHE A 334 -23.40 -16.27 3.97
N LEU A 335 -24.45 -16.63 4.73
CA LEU A 335 -25.76 -15.97 4.66
C LEU A 335 -25.72 -14.50 5.13
N ASN A 336 -24.76 -14.12 5.99
CA ASN A 336 -24.58 -12.73 6.40
C ASN A 336 -24.25 -11.78 5.22
N LYS A 337 -23.83 -12.32 4.07
CA LYS A 337 -23.56 -11.53 2.86
C LYS A 337 -24.83 -11.00 2.18
N PHE A 338 -26.01 -11.53 2.53
CA PHE A 338 -27.31 -11.06 2.05
C PHE A 338 -28.00 -10.06 3.00
N ILE A 339 -27.44 -9.81 4.18
CA ILE A 339 -27.96 -8.79 5.11
C ILE A 339 -27.53 -7.40 4.61
N PRO A 340 -28.41 -6.37 4.58
CA PRO A 340 -28.05 -5.02 4.13
C PRO A 340 -26.97 -4.35 5.00
N LYS A 341 -25.72 -4.35 4.53
CA LYS A 341 -24.54 -3.92 5.30
C LYS A 341 -24.34 -2.40 5.44
N GLN A 342 -25.13 -1.58 4.74
CA GLN A 342 -24.82 -0.15 4.52
C GLN A 342 -24.68 0.70 5.79
N ALA A 343 -25.37 0.36 6.89
CA ALA A 343 -25.26 1.10 8.15
C ALA A 343 -23.99 0.77 8.98
N HIS A 344 -23.32 -0.36 8.73
CA HIS A 344 -22.33 -0.92 9.66
C HIS A 344 -20.88 -0.47 9.42
N TYR A 345 -20.57 0.15 8.27
CA TYR A 345 -19.20 0.50 7.85
C TYR A 345 -19.02 1.99 7.50
N ALA A 346 -20.04 2.81 7.72
CA ALA A 346 -20.01 4.25 7.45
C ALA A 346 -19.38 5.08 8.59
N THR A 347 -18.81 4.43 9.61
CA THR A 347 -18.25 5.08 10.79
C THR A 347 -16.72 5.19 10.71
N PRO A 348 -16.08 6.24 11.26
CA PRO A 348 -14.65 6.47 11.08
C PRO A 348 -13.73 5.35 11.58
N GLU A 349 -14.14 4.60 12.61
CA GLU A 349 -13.37 3.46 13.16
C GLU A 349 -13.93 2.09 12.70
N GLY A 350 -14.62 2.07 11.55
CA GLY A 350 -15.39 0.93 11.06
C GLY A 350 -14.59 -0.17 10.35
N GLU A 351 -13.36 0.11 9.88
CA GLU A 351 -12.53 -0.78 9.06
C GLU A 351 -11.09 -0.91 9.57
N CYS A 352 -10.41 -1.99 9.20
CA CYS A 352 -8.95 -2.11 9.40
C CYS A 352 -8.20 -1.36 8.30
N CYS A 353 -7.73 -0.15 8.59
CA CYS A 353 -6.75 0.58 7.76
C CYS A 353 -5.34 0.42 8.34
N SER A 354 -4.70 -0.70 7.98
CA SER A 354 -3.43 -1.19 8.56
C SER A 354 -2.25 -1.20 7.58
N GLN A 355 -2.46 -0.84 6.30
CA GLN A 355 -1.58 -1.25 5.21
C GLN A 355 -0.58 -0.18 4.74
N SER A 356 -1.00 1.08 4.64
CA SER A 356 -0.07 2.20 4.41
C SER A 356 -0.52 3.42 5.22
N ILE A 357 0.40 4.34 5.41
CA ILE A 357 0.11 5.72 5.83
C ILE A 357 0.45 6.58 4.62
N GLU A 358 -0.40 7.51 4.24
CA GLU A 358 -0.10 8.52 3.22
C GLU A 358 -0.30 9.92 3.81
N LEU A 359 0.47 10.90 3.32
CA LEU A 359 0.51 12.27 3.83
C LEU A 359 0.05 13.24 2.75
N PHE A 360 -0.58 14.35 3.12
CA PHE A 360 -0.99 15.40 2.18
C PHE A 360 -1.96 14.89 1.08
N VAL A 361 -2.78 13.90 1.41
CA VAL A 361 -3.85 13.42 0.51
C VAL A 361 -5.01 14.42 0.57
N PRO A 362 -5.54 14.93 -0.54
CA PRO A 362 -6.46 16.09 -0.60
C PRO A 362 -7.91 15.77 -0.16
N LEU A 363 -8.08 15.01 0.93
CA LEU A 363 -9.39 14.65 1.46
C LEU A 363 -10.01 15.82 2.25
N GLN A 364 -11.28 16.10 1.97
CA GLN A 364 -12.14 16.99 2.78
C GLN A 364 -11.61 18.44 2.91
N GLY A 365 -10.72 18.87 2.02
CA GLY A 365 -10.19 20.25 1.99
C GLY A 365 -9.13 20.58 3.04
N SER A 366 -8.61 19.59 3.78
CA SER A 366 -7.46 19.79 4.67
C SER A 366 -6.13 19.56 3.93
N SER A 367 -5.16 20.44 4.14
CA SER A 367 -3.77 20.27 3.69
C SER A 367 -2.89 19.51 4.70
N GLN A 368 -3.39 19.27 5.91
CA GLN A 368 -2.70 18.47 6.95
C GLN A 368 -3.48 17.20 7.24
N THR A 369 -3.41 16.25 6.30
CA THR A 369 -4.02 14.93 6.39
C THR A 369 -2.97 13.85 6.62
N VAL A 370 -3.26 12.97 7.57
CA VAL A 370 -2.60 11.67 7.72
C VAL A 370 -3.66 10.63 7.38
N VAL A 371 -3.47 9.88 6.29
CA VAL A 371 -4.47 8.91 5.80
C VAL A 371 -3.94 7.51 5.98
N CYS A 372 -4.66 6.65 6.70
CA CYS A 372 -4.35 5.22 6.77
C CYS A 372 -5.16 4.48 5.69
N THR A 373 -4.52 3.57 4.95
CA THR A 373 -5.12 2.87 3.80
C THR A 373 -5.27 1.37 4.06
N ASN A 374 -6.05 0.70 3.20
CA ASN A 374 -6.06 -0.76 3.08
C ASN A 374 -6.20 -1.23 1.62
N HIS A 375 -6.28 -2.55 1.43
CA HIS A 375 -6.40 -3.19 0.12
C HIS A 375 -7.85 -3.27 -0.42
N VAL A 376 -8.83 -2.65 0.25
CA VAL A 376 -10.25 -2.59 -0.19
C VAL A 376 -10.71 -1.18 -0.60
N GLY A 377 -9.78 -0.28 -0.88
CA GLY A 377 -10.06 1.07 -1.37
C GLY A 377 -10.56 2.06 -0.31
N ALA A 378 -10.42 1.74 0.99
CA ALA A 378 -10.82 2.64 2.07
C ALA A 378 -9.67 3.55 2.51
N LEU A 379 -9.96 4.84 2.63
CA LEU A 379 -9.07 5.91 3.04
C LEU A 379 -9.56 6.47 4.38
N GLN A 380 -8.86 6.15 5.47
CA GLN A 380 -9.22 6.59 6.81
C GLN A 380 -8.46 7.88 7.15
N ASN A 381 -9.17 9.01 7.19
CA ASN A 381 -8.60 10.33 7.49
C ASN A 381 -8.36 10.48 9.00
N ILE A 382 -7.12 10.67 9.41
CA ILE A 382 -6.67 10.74 10.81
C ILE A 382 -6.26 12.16 11.18
N ASP A 383 -6.68 12.61 12.37
CA ASP A 383 -6.22 13.84 12.99
C ASP A 383 -4.69 13.78 13.30
N PRO A 384 -3.85 14.66 12.72
CA PRO A 384 -2.40 14.60 12.92
C PRO A 384 -1.96 14.96 14.34
N VAL A 385 -2.84 15.56 15.17
CA VAL A 385 -2.57 15.94 16.55
C VAL A 385 -2.90 14.79 17.50
N ASP A 386 -4.17 14.40 17.60
CA ASP A 386 -4.64 13.44 18.62
C ASP A 386 -4.81 11.99 18.11
N LEU A 387 -4.58 11.76 16.81
CA LEU A 387 -4.73 10.49 16.10
C LEU A 387 -6.18 9.97 15.99
N HIS A 388 -7.21 10.80 16.10
CA HIS A 388 -8.60 10.33 15.90
C HIS A 388 -8.92 10.06 14.43
N PRO A 389 -9.50 8.90 14.09
CA PRO A 389 -10.20 8.74 12.82
C PRO A 389 -11.34 9.76 12.73
N ARG A 390 -11.22 10.72 11.82
CA ARG A 390 -12.21 11.78 11.58
C ARG A 390 -13.27 11.34 10.58
N ALA A 391 -12.86 10.61 9.55
CA ALA A 391 -13.73 10.07 8.51
C ALA A 391 -13.11 8.83 7.86
N ILE A 392 -13.93 8.07 7.15
CA ILE A 392 -13.49 7.04 6.21
C ILE A 392 -14.18 7.28 4.87
N VAL A 393 -13.43 7.18 3.78
CA VAL A 393 -13.87 7.52 2.42
C VAL A 393 -13.44 6.40 1.46
N ASP A 394 -14.34 5.88 0.63
CA ASP A 394 -13.93 4.99 -0.46
C ASP A 394 -13.55 5.83 -1.69
N PHE A 395 -12.64 5.35 -2.53
CA PHE A 395 -12.31 6.03 -3.80
C PHE A 395 -13.56 6.38 -4.65
N LYS A 396 -14.56 5.49 -4.68
CA LYS A 396 -15.84 5.69 -5.39
C LYS A 396 -16.63 6.94 -4.91
N ASP A 397 -16.42 7.35 -3.66
CA ASP A 397 -17.13 8.46 -3.00
C ASP A 397 -16.43 9.80 -3.27
N ILE A 398 -15.14 9.75 -3.64
CA ILE A 398 -14.40 10.89 -4.23
C ILE A 398 -14.88 11.09 -5.67
N ASN A 399 -15.00 10.01 -6.44
CA ASN A 399 -15.39 10.07 -7.85
C ASN A 399 -16.12 8.79 -8.29
N GLY A 400 -17.33 8.94 -8.83
CA GLY A 400 -18.15 7.80 -9.30
C GLY A 400 -17.54 7.00 -10.47
N ALA A 401 -16.47 7.52 -11.11
CA ALA A 401 -15.68 6.76 -12.08
C ALA A 401 -14.68 5.78 -11.43
N PHE A 402 -14.32 5.98 -10.16
CA PHE A 402 -13.31 5.18 -9.43
C PHE A 402 -13.90 3.84 -8.96
N LYS A 403 -14.04 2.92 -9.92
CA LYS A 403 -14.57 1.58 -9.70
C LYS A 403 -13.46 0.62 -9.27
N GLY A 404 -13.67 -0.03 -8.12
CA GLY A 404 -12.84 -1.10 -7.61
C GLY A 404 -13.52 -1.77 -6.42
N SER A 405 -13.21 -3.05 -6.22
CA SER A 405 -13.52 -3.80 -5.00
C SER A 405 -12.26 -4.09 -4.17
N LEU A 406 -11.07 -4.05 -4.80
CA LEU A 406 -9.77 -3.98 -4.15
C LEU A 406 -8.99 -2.73 -4.62
N SER A 407 -7.92 -2.39 -3.90
CA SER A 407 -6.95 -1.36 -4.28
C SER A 407 -5.54 -1.77 -3.89
N CYS A 408 -4.55 -1.20 -4.59
CA CYS A 408 -3.20 -1.12 -4.07
C CYS A 408 -3.18 -0.28 -2.78
N PRO A 409 -2.67 -0.79 -1.63
CA PRO A 409 -2.62 -0.02 -0.39
C PRO A 409 -1.54 1.06 -0.40
N HIS A 410 -0.41 0.81 -1.06
CA HIS A 410 0.64 1.82 -1.25
C HIS A 410 0.26 2.76 -2.39
N MET A 411 -0.08 3.99 -2.03
CA MET A 411 -0.29 5.06 -3.00
C MET A 411 1.08 5.67 -3.34
N GLN A 412 1.24 6.14 -4.57
CA GLN A 412 2.49 6.72 -5.05
C GLN A 412 2.33 8.22 -5.24
N TYR A 413 3.08 9.01 -4.49
CA TYR A 413 3.04 10.48 -4.53
C TYR A 413 4.16 11.02 -5.43
N ASP A 414 3.79 11.79 -6.46
CA ASP A 414 4.76 12.55 -7.25
C ASP A 414 4.96 13.95 -6.65
N SER A 415 6.14 14.22 -6.12
CA SER A 415 6.51 15.55 -5.60
C SER A 415 6.54 16.66 -6.66
N ASN A 416 6.69 16.32 -7.95
CA ASN A 416 6.79 17.29 -9.04
C ASN A 416 5.40 17.82 -9.44
N THR A 417 4.40 16.94 -9.55
CA THR A 417 3.02 17.31 -9.92
C THR A 417 2.07 17.45 -8.72
N ARG A 418 2.48 16.99 -7.53
CA ARG A 418 1.65 16.85 -6.32
C ARG A 418 0.43 15.93 -6.48
N GLU A 419 0.54 14.97 -7.39
CA GLU A 419 -0.47 13.94 -7.61
C GLU A 419 -0.19 12.71 -6.74
N HIS A 420 -1.24 12.19 -6.10
CA HIS A 420 -1.26 10.84 -5.54
C HIS A 420 -1.91 9.88 -6.53
N PHE A 421 -1.15 8.87 -6.95
CA PHE A 421 -1.63 7.78 -7.79
C PHE A 421 -2.05 6.58 -6.94
N SER A 422 -3.09 5.87 -7.37
CA SER A 422 -3.45 4.54 -6.87
C SER A 422 -3.94 3.65 -8.00
N VAL A 423 -4.00 2.34 -7.75
CA VAL A 423 -4.51 1.34 -8.69
C VAL A 423 -5.68 0.62 -8.03
N LEU A 424 -6.86 0.72 -8.66
CA LEU A 424 -8.09 0.06 -8.23
C LEU A 424 -8.31 -1.20 -9.07
N GLN A 425 -8.87 -2.24 -8.48
CA GLN A 425 -9.18 -3.50 -9.13
C GLN A 425 -10.66 -3.84 -8.93
N ASP A 426 -11.44 -3.91 -10.02
CA ASP A 426 -12.80 -4.45 -9.98
C ASP A 426 -12.79 -5.92 -10.44
N VAL A 427 -12.95 -6.84 -9.48
CA VAL A 427 -12.81 -8.28 -9.70
C VAL A 427 -14.08 -8.87 -10.33
N GLY A 428 -14.04 -8.99 -11.66
CA GLY A 428 -15.08 -9.60 -12.48
C GLY A 428 -15.13 -11.13 -12.36
N PHE A 429 -15.92 -11.76 -13.25
CA PHE A 429 -16.08 -13.23 -13.27
C PHE A 429 -15.07 -13.94 -14.20
N ARG A 430 -14.47 -13.21 -15.16
CA ARG A 430 -13.52 -13.75 -16.16
C ARG A 430 -12.21 -12.95 -16.21
N SER A 431 -12.33 -11.63 -16.10
CA SER A 431 -11.24 -10.66 -16.04
C SER A 431 -11.42 -9.76 -14.81
N THR A 432 -10.33 -9.09 -14.42
CA THR A 432 -10.32 -8.00 -13.44
C THR A 432 -10.02 -6.70 -14.17
N THR A 433 -10.84 -5.67 -13.95
CA THR A 433 -10.60 -4.35 -14.52
C THR A 433 -9.70 -3.57 -13.57
N TYR A 434 -8.49 -3.27 -14.01
CA TYR A 434 -7.56 -2.37 -13.34
C TYR A 434 -7.86 -0.95 -13.79
N SER A 435 -7.92 -0.01 -12.85
CA SER A 435 -8.04 1.42 -13.12
C SER A 435 -7.00 2.19 -12.32
N VAL A 436 -6.07 2.84 -13.01
CA VAL A 436 -5.13 3.79 -12.40
C VAL A 436 -5.86 5.11 -12.21
N VAL A 437 -5.86 5.63 -10.98
CA VAL A 437 -6.53 6.87 -10.59
C VAL A 437 -5.53 7.86 -10.01
N ALA A 438 -5.79 9.16 -10.18
CA ALA A 438 -4.98 10.24 -9.65
C ALA A 438 -5.86 11.27 -8.92
N ILE A 439 -5.38 11.77 -7.77
CA ILE A 439 -5.98 12.88 -6.99
C ILE A 439 -4.87 13.88 -6.62
N SER A 440 -5.16 15.18 -6.60
CA SER A 440 -4.18 16.23 -6.25
C SER A 440 -4.82 17.41 -5.53
N GLU A 441 -4.03 18.28 -4.89
CA GLU A 441 -4.53 19.54 -4.30
C GLU A 441 -5.24 20.42 -5.36
N SER A 442 -4.74 20.40 -6.60
CA SER A 442 -5.30 21.10 -7.75
C SER A 442 -6.53 20.43 -8.38
N GLN A 443 -6.74 19.14 -8.13
CA GLN A 443 -7.86 18.36 -8.66
C GLN A 443 -8.30 17.30 -7.63
N PRO A 444 -9.05 17.71 -6.59
CA PRO A 444 -9.41 16.84 -5.46
C PRO A 444 -10.49 15.80 -5.79
N GLU A 445 -11.31 16.04 -6.82
CA GLU A 445 -12.23 15.04 -7.39
C GLU A 445 -11.50 14.01 -8.26
N GLY A 446 -10.27 14.33 -8.67
CA GLY A 446 -9.36 13.44 -9.39
C GLY A 446 -9.84 12.97 -10.76
N TYR A 447 -9.06 12.08 -11.37
CA TYR A 447 -9.36 11.52 -12.68
C TYR A 447 -8.82 10.09 -12.83
N VAL A 448 -9.42 9.33 -13.76
CA VAL A 448 -8.90 8.03 -14.19
C VAL A 448 -7.78 8.29 -15.20
N VAL A 449 -6.58 7.79 -14.92
CA VAL A 449 -5.41 7.90 -15.80
C VAL A 449 -5.52 6.89 -16.94
N ALA A 450 -5.87 5.64 -16.64
CA ALA A 450 -6.17 4.60 -17.63
C ALA A 450 -6.90 3.42 -16.97
N SER A 451 -7.69 2.68 -17.75
CA SER A 451 -8.26 1.39 -17.34
C SER A 451 -7.89 0.30 -18.34
N PHE A 452 -7.70 -0.93 -17.85
CA PHE A 452 -7.39 -2.11 -18.67
C PHE A 452 -7.90 -3.40 -18.01
N GLU A 453 -8.08 -4.46 -18.78
CA GLU A 453 -8.43 -5.79 -18.27
C GLU A 453 -7.20 -6.70 -18.18
N ALA A 454 -7.09 -7.43 -17.07
CA ALA A 454 -6.08 -8.48 -16.86
C ALA A 454 -6.62 -9.58 -15.92
N GLN A 455 -5.77 -10.54 -15.57
CA GLN A 455 -6.09 -11.53 -14.52
C GLN A 455 -6.19 -10.88 -13.13
N ALA A 456 -6.92 -11.51 -12.21
CA ALA A 456 -6.90 -11.10 -10.80
C ALA A 456 -5.48 -11.25 -10.23
N SER A 457 -5.08 -10.38 -9.31
CA SER A 457 -3.74 -10.40 -8.73
C SER A 457 -3.69 -9.71 -7.38
N VAL A 458 -2.79 -10.13 -6.48
CA VAL A 458 -2.55 -9.45 -5.20
C VAL A 458 -1.55 -8.31 -5.44
N LEU A 459 -2.05 -7.15 -5.86
CA LEU A 459 -1.24 -5.97 -6.15
C LEU A 459 -0.98 -5.16 -4.87
N HIS A 460 0.21 -5.33 -4.28
CA HIS A 460 0.56 -4.64 -3.03
C HIS A 460 1.27 -3.29 -3.23
N SER A 461 2.10 -3.15 -4.27
CA SER A 461 2.68 -1.88 -4.72
C SER A 461 2.84 -1.84 -6.25
N PHE A 462 3.00 -0.64 -6.79
CA PHE A 462 3.25 -0.36 -8.21
C PHE A 462 4.29 0.76 -8.36
N ALA A 463 4.81 1.00 -9.56
CA ALA A 463 5.84 2.01 -9.81
C ALA A 463 5.26 3.28 -10.48
N ILE A 464 5.85 4.43 -10.17
CA ILE A 464 5.71 5.66 -10.96
C ILE A 464 7.08 6.18 -11.41
N THR A 465 7.07 6.90 -12.52
CA THR A 465 8.19 7.66 -13.10
C THR A 465 7.68 9.02 -13.57
N GLN A 466 8.53 9.85 -14.18
CA GLN A 466 8.13 11.16 -14.67
C GLN A 466 6.98 11.06 -15.70
N ASP A 467 7.06 10.13 -16.65
CA ASP A 467 6.07 10.03 -17.75
C ASP A 467 5.16 8.79 -17.67
N TYR A 468 5.54 7.76 -16.89
CA TYR A 468 4.82 6.48 -16.83
C TYR A 468 4.41 6.05 -15.42
N VAL A 469 3.23 5.44 -15.34
CA VAL A 469 2.83 4.54 -14.25
C VAL A 469 3.05 3.10 -14.74
N ILE A 470 3.65 2.22 -13.93
CA ILE A 470 3.88 0.82 -14.29
C ILE A 470 3.25 -0.10 -13.26
N VAL A 471 2.31 -0.92 -13.72
CA VAL A 471 1.54 -1.85 -12.87
C VAL A 471 1.98 -3.29 -13.16
N PRO A 472 2.65 -3.97 -12.20
CA PRO A 472 2.97 -5.40 -12.32
C PRO A 472 1.74 -6.25 -11.98
N VAL A 473 1.30 -7.09 -12.92
CA VAL A 473 0.23 -8.07 -12.71
C VAL A 473 0.86 -9.45 -12.48
N TYR A 474 0.96 -9.84 -11.21
CA TYR A 474 1.49 -11.15 -10.80
C TYR A 474 0.51 -12.29 -11.16
N PRO A 475 1.02 -13.50 -11.48
CA PRO A 475 0.19 -14.61 -11.91
C PRO A 475 -0.59 -15.24 -10.76
N TYR A 476 -1.86 -14.86 -10.62
CA TYR A 476 -2.81 -15.53 -9.73
C TYR A 476 -3.98 -16.12 -10.52
N SER A 477 -4.25 -17.39 -10.24
CA SER A 477 -5.44 -18.11 -10.71
C SER A 477 -6.52 -18.10 -9.63
N ALA A 478 -7.79 -17.96 -10.05
CA ALA A 478 -8.93 -18.26 -9.20
C ALA A 478 -9.43 -19.67 -9.57
N PRO A 479 -9.23 -20.70 -8.73
CA PRO A 479 -9.37 -22.12 -9.16
C PRO A 479 -10.79 -22.54 -9.55
N VAL A 480 -11.82 -21.75 -9.20
CA VAL A 480 -13.17 -21.88 -9.76
C VAL A 480 -13.75 -20.48 -9.98
N GLY A 481 -14.27 -20.23 -11.19
CA GLY A 481 -14.86 -18.95 -11.59
C GLY A 481 -15.95 -18.49 -10.62
N GLY A 482 -15.71 -17.36 -9.95
CA GLY A 482 -16.63 -16.76 -8.99
C GLY A 482 -16.38 -17.05 -7.51
N VAL A 483 -15.49 -17.98 -7.13
CA VAL A 483 -15.17 -18.29 -5.71
C VAL A 483 -14.70 -17.05 -4.93
N TYR A 484 -14.05 -16.11 -5.60
CA TYR A 484 -13.72 -14.78 -5.06
C TYR A 484 -14.91 -14.10 -4.35
N ARG A 485 -16.13 -14.17 -4.91
CA ARG A 485 -17.31 -13.52 -4.34
C ARG A 485 -17.88 -14.22 -3.10
N TRP A 486 -17.47 -15.47 -2.85
CA TRP A 486 -18.02 -16.31 -1.80
C TRP A 486 -17.15 -16.38 -0.54
N SER A 487 -15.82 -16.22 -0.63
CA SER A 487 -14.97 -16.07 0.56
C SER A 487 -14.77 -14.59 0.96
N ASP A 488 -14.28 -14.39 2.18
CA ASP A 488 -13.87 -13.11 2.75
C ASP A 488 -12.34 -12.97 2.82
N SER A 489 -11.60 -14.09 2.67
CA SER A 489 -10.15 -14.13 2.67
C SER A 489 -9.57 -14.23 1.27
N LEU A 490 -8.81 -13.22 0.85
CA LEU A 490 -8.17 -13.10 -0.46
C LEU A 490 -7.31 -14.33 -0.81
N LEU A 491 -6.44 -14.76 0.12
CA LEU A 491 -5.48 -15.85 -0.09
C LEU A 491 -6.12 -17.25 -0.09
N GLN A 492 -7.41 -17.37 0.25
CA GLN A 492 -8.19 -18.60 0.04
C GLN A 492 -8.79 -18.68 -1.38
N THR A 493 -8.87 -17.56 -2.10
CA THR A 493 -9.54 -17.47 -3.42
C THR A 493 -8.59 -17.32 -4.59
N LEU A 494 -7.38 -16.82 -4.34
CA LEU A 494 -6.33 -16.65 -5.32
C LEU A 494 -5.15 -17.60 -5.01
N THR A 495 -4.72 -18.34 -6.02
CA THR A 495 -3.59 -19.28 -5.98
C THR A 495 -2.53 -18.83 -6.98
N PHE A 496 -1.31 -18.56 -6.52
CA PHE A 496 -0.21 -18.14 -7.38
C PHE A 496 0.20 -19.25 -8.36
N ASP A 497 0.27 -18.93 -9.65
CA ASP A 497 0.59 -19.87 -10.72
C ASP A 497 1.98 -19.59 -11.30
N ARG A 498 2.97 -20.37 -10.86
CA ARG A 498 4.36 -20.32 -11.34
C ARG A 498 4.52 -20.64 -12.84
N SER A 499 3.48 -21.12 -13.54
CA SER A 499 3.55 -21.41 -14.98
C SER A 499 3.24 -20.20 -15.88
N GLN A 500 2.64 -19.14 -15.33
CA GLN A 500 2.27 -17.93 -16.08
C GLN A 500 3.28 -16.80 -15.86
N PRO A 501 3.51 -15.91 -16.85
CA PRO A 501 4.42 -14.78 -16.70
C PRO A 501 3.83 -13.69 -15.78
N VAL A 502 4.73 -12.86 -15.23
CA VAL A 502 4.34 -11.54 -14.71
C VAL A 502 4.25 -10.57 -15.89
N VAL A 503 3.19 -9.78 -15.96
CA VAL A 503 3.00 -8.79 -17.03
C VAL A 503 3.09 -7.37 -16.45
N PHE A 504 4.01 -6.56 -16.95
CA PHE A 504 4.14 -5.15 -16.62
C PHE A 504 3.32 -4.31 -17.61
N TYR A 505 2.30 -3.62 -17.13
CA TYR A 505 1.51 -2.68 -17.93
C TYR A 505 2.10 -1.27 -17.80
N VAL A 506 2.61 -0.73 -18.92
CA VAL A 506 3.19 0.62 -18.97
C VAL A 506 2.12 1.60 -19.44
N ILE A 507 1.81 2.59 -18.59
CA ILE A 507 0.70 3.54 -18.78
C ILE A 507 1.27 4.95 -18.86
N SER A 508 0.98 5.65 -19.95
CA SER A 508 1.40 7.04 -20.14
C SER A 508 0.55 7.98 -19.28
N ARG A 509 1.21 8.84 -18.49
CA ARG A 509 0.58 9.91 -17.72
C ARG A 509 0.04 11.01 -18.64
N GLU A 510 0.76 11.34 -19.71
CA GLU A 510 0.36 12.30 -20.74
C GLU A 510 -0.82 11.79 -21.57
N TYR A 511 -0.66 10.64 -22.25
CA TYR A 511 -1.66 10.11 -23.19
C TYR A 511 -2.82 9.37 -22.52
N ARG A 512 -2.80 9.23 -21.19
CA ARG A 512 -3.88 8.65 -20.37
C ARG A 512 -4.40 7.30 -20.92
N ARG A 513 -3.45 6.41 -21.21
CA ARG A 513 -3.70 5.07 -21.80
C ARG A 513 -2.57 4.10 -21.49
N VAL A 514 -2.87 2.79 -21.56
CA VAL A 514 -1.83 1.76 -21.71
C VAL A 514 -1.07 2.04 -23.01
N GLN A 515 0.25 2.17 -22.90
CA GLN A 515 1.15 2.47 -24.02
C GLN A 515 1.72 1.18 -24.62
N CYS A 516 2.21 0.27 -23.77
CA CYS A 516 2.69 -1.06 -24.15
C CYS A 516 2.66 -2.00 -22.92
N VAL A 517 3.02 -3.27 -23.13
CA VAL A 517 3.14 -4.29 -22.08
C VAL A 517 4.45 -5.06 -22.25
N TYR A 518 5.06 -5.49 -21.14
CA TYR A 518 6.24 -6.36 -21.11
C TYR A 518 5.98 -7.60 -20.25
N GLN A 519 6.72 -8.69 -20.48
CA GLN A 519 6.59 -9.93 -19.72
C GLN A 519 7.89 -10.36 -19.03
N ALA A 520 7.79 -10.95 -17.85
CA ALA A 520 8.89 -11.61 -17.14
C ALA A 520 8.50 -13.03 -16.71
N ALA A 521 9.50 -13.85 -16.38
CA ALA A 521 9.27 -15.13 -15.70
C ALA A 521 8.49 -14.94 -14.40
N ALA A 522 7.79 -15.98 -13.93
CA ALA A 522 6.97 -15.92 -12.73
C ALA A 522 7.77 -15.48 -11.48
N PHE A 523 7.33 -14.41 -10.83
CA PHE A 523 7.79 -13.95 -9.53
C PHE A 523 6.64 -13.25 -8.81
N PHE A 524 6.78 -13.00 -7.51
CA PHE A 524 5.87 -12.21 -6.70
C PHE A 524 6.63 -11.04 -6.05
N GLY A 525 5.97 -9.89 -5.85
CA GLY A 525 6.61 -8.72 -5.25
C GLY A 525 5.66 -7.94 -4.36
N LEU A 526 6.10 -7.66 -3.12
CA LEU A 526 5.35 -6.83 -2.18
C LEU A 526 5.70 -5.36 -2.36
N HIS A 527 6.99 -5.01 -2.26
CA HIS A 527 7.45 -3.62 -2.27
C HIS A 527 8.35 -3.31 -3.46
N GLN A 528 7.91 -2.35 -4.26
CA GLN A 528 8.76 -1.55 -5.14
C GLN A 528 9.66 -0.63 -4.29
N ILE A 529 10.90 -0.43 -4.73
CA ILE A 529 11.95 0.33 -4.04
C ILE A 529 12.08 1.71 -4.67
N ASN A 530 12.29 1.73 -6.00
CA ASN A 530 12.33 2.94 -6.81
C ASN A 530 12.08 2.55 -8.29
N ALA A 531 11.82 3.53 -9.15
CA ALA A 531 11.77 3.33 -10.59
C ALA A 531 12.37 4.54 -11.31
N VAL A 532 13.14 4.29 -12.36
CA VAL A 532 14.00 5.29 -13.00
C VAL A 532 13.82 5.22 -14.50
N GLN A 533 13.49 6.35 -15.11
CA GLN A 533 13.34 6.50 -16.55
C GLN A 533 14.64 7.07 -17.14
N GLU A 534 15.20 6.39 -18.15
CA GLU A 534 16.41 6.79 -18.85
C GLU A 534 16.07 7.31 -20.25
N ALA A 535 15.96 8.63 -20.38
CA ALA A 535 15.60 9.28 -21.64
C ALA A 535 16.60 9.05 -22.79
N ALA A 536 17.85 8.68 -22.48
CA ALA A 536 18.88 8.39 -23.49
C ALA A 536 18.68 7.03 -24.18
N THR A 537 18.02 6.07 -23.52
CA THR A 537 17.81 4.69 -24.02
C THR A 537 16.34 4.35 -24.27
N ASP A 538 15.41 5.29 -23.99
CA ASP A 538 13.97 5.06 -24.01
C ASP A 538 13.58 3.85 -23.16
N SER A 539 14.19 3.74 -21.97
CA SER A 539 13.98 2.62 -21.05
C SER A 539 13.53 3.05 -19.65
N VAL A 540 12.87 2.15 -18.94
CA VAL A 540 12.54 2.29 -17.51
C VAL A 540 13.11 1.10 -16.74
N SER A 541 13.90 1.39 -15.71
CA SER A 541 14.35 0.41 -14.71
C SER A 541 13.41 0.44 -13.51
N ILE A 542 12.93 -0.72 -13.06
CA ILE A 542 12.05 -0.88 -11.90
C ILE A 542 12.75 -1.75 -10.87
N ASP A 543 13.09 -1.19 -9.72
CA ASP A 543 13.72 -1.91 -8.62
C ASP A 543 12.65 -2.35 -7.62
N LEU A 544 12.57 -3.64 -7.33
CA LEU A 544 11.59 -4.21 -6.41
C LEU A 544 12.17 -5.37 -5.59
N VAL A 545 11.53 -5.66 -4.47
CA VAL A 545 11.79 -6.84 -3.64
C VAL A 545 11.01 -8.03 -4.21
N ALA A 546 11.73 -8.99 -4.79
CA ALA A 546 11.17 -10.13 -5.50
C ALA A 546 11.25 -11.45 -4.72
N TYR A 547 10.21 -12.25 -4.83
CA TYR A 547 10.04 -13.61 -4.33
C TYR A 547 9.73 -14.56 -5.49
N GLU A 548 10.02 -15.86 -5.35
CA GLU A 548 9.70 -16.84 -6.40
C GLU A 548 8.21 -17.28 -6.38
N ASP A 549 7.48 -17.01 -5.31
CA ASP A 549 6.04 -17.25 -5.13
C ASP A 549 5.45 -16.43 -3.96
N ASP A 550 4.15 -16.62 -3.71
CA ASP A 550 3.38 -15.90 -2.68
C ASP A 550 3.54 -16.44 -1.25
N ARG A 551 4.52 -17.32 -0.99
CA ARG A 551 4.78 -17.90 0.33
C ARG A 551 4.96 -16.86 1.42
N VAL A 552 5.58 -15.72 1.11
CA VAL A 552 5.77 -14.61 2.06
C VAL A 552 4.43 -14.14 2.64
N LEU A 553 3.39 -13.98 1.82
CA LEU A 553 2.06 -13.66 2.31
C LEU A 553 1.44 -14.84 3.09
N ARG A 554 1.59 -16.07 2.59
CA ARG A 554 1.01 -17.27 3.23
C ARG A 554 1.67 -17.64 4.56
N GLN A 555 2.87 -17.13 4.86
CA GLN A 555 3.61 -17.40 6.09
C GLN A 555 3.56 -16.24 7.11
N LEU A 556 2.90 -15.12 6.77
CA LEU A 556 2.54 -14.05 7.70
C LEU A 556 1.23 -14.33 8.48
N GLN A 557 0.82 -15.60 8.59
CA GLN A 557 -0.29 -16.01 9.46
C GLN A 557 0.10 -15.92 10.94
N ILE A 558 -0.74 -15.31 11.76
CA ILE A 558 -0.51 -15.12 13.21
C ILE A 558 -0.36 -16.47 13.93
N LYS A 559 -1.09 -17.50 13.50
CA LYS A 559 -1.04 -18.85 14.07
C LYS A 559 0.36 -19.48 13.89
N ASP A 560 0.95 -19.32 12.70
CA ASP A 560 2.21 -19.97 12.31
C ASP A 560 3.40 -19.16 12.83
N LEU A 561 3.34 -17.82 12.77
CA LEU A 561 4.32 -16.95 13.41
C LEU A 561 4.44 -17.20 14.92
N ARG A 562 3.31 -17.43 15.64
CA ARG A 562 3.29 -17.71 17.09
C ARG A 562 3.59 -19.16 17.46
N ARG A 563 3.45 -20.11 16.53
CA ARG A 563 3.67 -21.55 16.73
C ARG A 563 4.23 -22.18 15.45
N PRO A 564 5.45 -21.81 15.05
CA PRO A 564 6.06 -22.30 13.81
C PRO A 564 6.21 -23.82 13.86
N ASP A 565 5.80 -24.51 12.79
CA ASP A 565 6.02 -25.94 12.60
C ASP A 565 7.44 -26.19 12.04
N ALA A 566 7.91 -27.45 12.02
CA ALA A 566 9.28 -27.76 11.60
C ALA A 566 9.63 -27.40 10.13
N ASN A 567 8.65 -26.96 9.33
CA ASN A 567 8.83 -26.47 7.96
C ASN A 567 8.68 -24.93 7.84
N PHE A 568 8.31 -24.25 8.92
CA PHE A 568 8.06 -22.82 8.93
C PHE A 568 9.34 -22.02 8.64
N SER A 569 9.20 -21.04 7.76
CA SER A 569 10.35 -20.39 7.13
C SER A 569 9.92 -19.08 6.48
N ILE A 570 10.24 -17.92 7.06
CA ILE A 570 9.95 -16.65 6.38
C ILE A 570 10.85 -16.56 5.11
N PRO A 571 10.30 -16.45 3.89
CA PRO A 571 11.10 -16.34 2.68
C PRO A 571 11.84 -15.00 2.67
N SER A 572 13.00 -14.95 2.02
CA SER A 572 13.69 -13.68 1.79
C SER A 572 13.37 -13.14 0.40
N GLY A 573 12.99 -11.87 0.33
CA GLY A 573 12.97 -11.12 -0.90
C GLY A 573 14.39 -10.82 -1.38
N GLN A 574 14.57 -10.78 -2.69
CA GLN A 574 15.81 -10.43 -3.38
C GLN A 574 15.59 -9.14 -4.18
N VAL A 575 16.56 -8.23 -4.17
CA VAL A 575 16.44 -6.99 -4.96
C VAL A 575 16.68 -7.30 -6.44
N ARG A 576 15.63 -7.18 -7.25
CA ARG A 576 15.66 -7.38 -8.70
C ARG A 576 15.31 -6.07 -9.41
N ARG A 577 16.11 -5.71 -10.41
CA ARG A 577 15.87 -4.63 -11.36
C ARG A 577 15.26 -5.23 -12.62
N TYR A 578 14.08 -4.78 -13.00
CA TYR A 578 13.43 -5.11 -14.27
C TYR A 578 13.56 -3.94 -15.23
N GLN A 579 14.25 -4.12 -16.35
CA GLN A 579 14.44 -3.09 -17.36
C GLN A 579 13.46 -3.29 -18.52
N LEU A 580 12.69 -2.25 -18.82
CA LEU A 580 11.70 -2.17 -19.90
C LEU A 580 12.30 -1.31 -21.02
N ASN A 581 12.69 -1.91 -22.14
CA ASN A 581 13.54 -1.27 -23.16
C ASN A 581 12.76 -0.82 -24.41
N ARG A 582 13.01 0.42 -24.87
CA ARG A 582 12.46 1.03 -26.09
C ARG A 582 10.94 1.23 -26.07
N ILE A 583 10.44 1.86 -25.00
CA ILE A 583 9.02 2.07 -24.71
C ILE A 583 8.25 2.76 -25.86
N ALA A 584 8.85 3.71 -26.58
CA ALA A 584 8.24 4.36 -27.74
C ALA A 584 8.15 3.42 -28.98
N LEU A 585 9.13 2.53 -29.17
CA LEU A 585 9.10 1.53 -30.24
C LEU A 585 8.06 0.45 -29.98
N GLU A 586 8.04 -0.10 -28.76
CA GLU A 586 7.08 -1.14 -28.38
C GLU A 586 5.64 -0.58 -28.29
N ALA A 587 5.48 0.73 -28.04
CA ALA A 587 4.18 1.41 -28.14
C ALA A 587 3.60 1.38 -29.56
N THR A 588 4.41 1.67 -30.58
CA THR A 588 3.97 1.62 -31.99
C THR A 588 3.53 0.20 -32.36
N LYS A 589 4.37 -0.80 -32.06
CA LYS A 589 4.05 -2.22 -32.29
C LYS A 589 2.76 -2.65 -31.59
N TYR A 590 2.56 -2.24 -30.32
CA TYR A 590 1.37 -2.58 -29.54
C TYR A 590 0.07 -2.02 -30.15
N VAL A 591 0.13 -0.80 -30.69
CA VAL A 591 -0.98 -0.16 -31.42
C VAL A 591 -1.23 -0.83 -32.77
N GLU A 592 -0.18 -1.09 -33.56
CA GLU A 592 -0.28 -1.79 -34.86
C GLU A 592 -0.86 -3.21 -34.71
N ALA A 593 -0.44 -3.93 -33.67
CA ALA A 593 -0.96 -5.26 -33.34
C ALA A 593 -2.44 -5.24 -32.87
N LYS A 594 -3.05 -4.06 -32.66
CA LYS A 594 -4.38 -3.89 -32.06
C LYS A 594 -4.51 -4.63 -30.73
N SER A 595 -3.51 -4.49 -29.87
CA SER A 595 -3.39 -5.18 -28.57
C SER A 595 -3.38 -6.72 -28.64
N ARG A 596 -3.06 -7.32 -29.81
CA ARG A 596 -2.92 -8.77 -29.92
C ARG A 596 -1.53 -9.21 -29.40
N PRO A 597 -1.45 -10.23 -28.51
CA PRO A 597 -0.24 -10.54 -27.74
C PRO A 597 0.81 -11.34 -28.54
N SER A 598 0.89 -11.16 -29.87
CA SER A 598 1.71 -11.99 -30.77
C SER A 598 3.22 -11.91 -30.51
N LEU A 599 3.69 -10.81 -29.93
CA LEU A 599 5.09 -10.58 -29.59
C LEU A 599 5.18 -9.59 -28.40
N ILE A 600 5.00 -10.08 -27.17
CA ILE A 600 5.19 -9.25 -25.96
C ILE A 600 6.69 -9.20 -25.64
N PRO A 601 7.32 -8.01 -25.58
CA PRO A 601 8.75 -7.88 -25.28
C PRO A 601 9.10 -8.36 -23.86
N PRO A 602 10.30 -8.94 -23.65
CA PRO A 602 10.75 -9.33 -22.32
C PRO A 602 11.13 -8.10 -21.47
N ALA A 603 10.82 -8.15 -20.18
CA ALA A 603 11.44 -7.28 -19.18
C ALA A 603 12.74 -7.95 -18.71
N HIS A 604 13.90 -7.37 -19.04
CA HIS A 604 15.20 -7.96 -18.69
C HIS A 604 15.42 -7.87 -17.18
N CYS A 605 15.74 -8.99 -16.53
CA CYS A 605 15.86 -9.09 -15.08
C CYS A 605 17.31 -9.16 -14.63
N LEU A 606 17.74 -8.18 -13.84
CA LEU A 606 19.06 -8.12 -13.20
C LEU A 606 18.89 -8.31 -11.69
N ILE A 607 19.67 -9.21 -11.09
CA ILE A 607 19.82 -9.27 -9.63
C ILE A 607 20.72 -8.11 -9.21
N LEU A 608 20.12 -7.06 -8.63
CA LEU A 608 20.83 -5.84 -8.25
C LEU A 608 21.60 -6.03 -6.94
N ARG A 609 21.01 -6.77 -5.99
CA ARG A 609 21.65 -7.21 -4.75
C ARG A 609 21.26 -8.66 -4.43
N SER A 610 22.23 -9.45 -4.00
CA SER A 610 22.02 -10.84 -3.56
C SER A 610 21.59 -10.95 -2.10
N GLU A 611 21.80 -9.89 -1.31
CA GLU A 611 21.41 -9.82 0.08
C GLU A 611 19.88 -9.86 0.23
N PRO A 612 19.38 -10.55 1.27
CA PRO A 612 17.96 -10.56 1.58
C PRO A 612 17.53 -9.20 2.12
N VAL A 613 16.49 -8.59 1.55
CA VAL A 613 15.91 -7.32 2.02
C VAL A 613 14.39 -7.41 1.94
N GLU A 614 13.69 -6.75 2.86
CA GLU A 614 12.28 -6.39 2.72
C GLU A 614 11.98 -5.04 3.41
N LEU A 615 10.82 -4.41 3.15
CA LEU A 615 10.46 -3.06 3.61
C LEU A 615 11.53 -2.03 3.23
N ALA A 616 11.96 -2.10 1.97
CA ALA A 616 13.00 -1.26 1.42
C ALA A 616 12.49 0.16 1.10
N ARG A 617 13.32 1.15 1.44
CA ARG A 617 13.10 2.60 1.25
C ARG A 617 14.35 3.26 0.68
N VAL A 618 14.16 4.34 -0.08
CA VAL A 618 15.23 5.26 -0.54
C VAL A 618 15.07 6.62 0.15
N ASN A 619 16.03 7.52 -0.05
CA ASN A 619 15.84 8.93 0.31
C ASN A 619 14.69 9.51 -0.56
N PRO A 620 13.64 10.14 0.01
CA PRO A 620 12.49 10.62 -0.76
C PRO A 620 12.85 11.69 -1.80
N ILE A 621 13.98 12.39 -1.66
CA ILE A 621 14.46 13.37 -2.65
C ILE A 621 14.80 12.69 -4.01
N VAL A 622 15.22 11.42 -3.98
CA VAL A 622 15.57 10.60 -5.17
C VAL A 622 14.47 9.60 -5.56
N ALA A 623 13.26 9.73 -5.03
CA ALA A 623 12.10 9.02 -5.55
C ALA A 623 11.86 9.37 -7.04
N ALA A 624 11.56 8.36 -7.85
CA ALA A 624 11.42 8.43 -9.31
C ALA A 624 12.69 8.89 -10.08
N LYS A 625 13.87 8.86 -9.45
CA LYS A 625 15.15 9.38 -9.98
C LYS A 625 16.30 8.37 -9.78
N PRO A 626 17.43 8.51 -10.51
CA PRO A 626 18.64 7.73 -10.24
C PRO A 626 19.08 7.87 -8.78
N TYR A 627 19.53 6.77 -8.19
CA TYR A 627 19.89 6.68 -6.76
C TYR A 627 21.01 5.65 -6.54
N THR A 628 21.58 5.66 -5.34
CA THR A 628 22.75 4.85 -4.94
C THR A 628 22.46 4.00 -3.71
N TYR A 629 21.60 4.45 -2.79
CA TYR A 629 21.41 3.81 -1.49
C TYR A 629 19.97 3.42 -1.21
N MET A 630 19.79 2.19 -0.72
CA MET A 630 18.53 1.69 -0.19
C MET A 630 18.70 1.22 1.25
N TYR A 631 17.66 1.39 2.05
CA TYR A 631 17.59 1.03 3.46
C TYR A 631 16.43 0.07 3.66
N GLY A 632 16.60 -1.01 4.41
CA GLY A 632 15.53 -2.01 4.58
C GLY A 632 15.76 -2.93 5.76
N LEU A 633 14.86 -3.88 5.95
CA LEU A 633 14.94 -4.92 6.97
C LEU A 633 15.55 -6.22 6.43
N SER A 634 16.22 -6.97 7.30
CA SER A 634 16.91 -8.21 6.93
C SER A 634 17.14 -9.16 8.13
N HIS A 635 17.88 -10.24 7.91
CA HIS A 635 18.34 -11.18 8.94
C HIS A 635 19.87 -11.23 9.03
N VAL A 636 20.42 -10.96 10.21
CA VAL A 636 21.87 -10.93 10.48
C VAL A 636 22.56 -12.24 10.06
N GLU A 637 21.90 -13.35 10.30
CA GLU A 637 22.37 -14.72 10.04
C GLU A 637 22.62 -14.92 8.53
N ARG A 638 21.63 -14.53 7.71
CA ARG A 638 21.68 -14.65 6.25
C ARG A 638 22.72 -13.70 5.64
N LEU A 639 22.83 -12.47 6.16
CA LEU A 639 23.81 -11.46 5.70
C LEU A 639 25.26 -11.89 5.96
N ARG A 640 25.54 -12.55 7.09
CA ARG A 640 26.91 -12.98 7.46
C ARG A 640 27.40 -14.22 6.70
N GLY A 641 26.64 -14.73 5.73
CA GLY A 641 26.94 -16.01 5.07
C GLY A 641 26.88 -17.22 6.00
N LEU A 642 26.36 -17.06 7.22
CA LEU A 642 26.15 -18.12 8.21
C LEU A 642 24.95 -18.97 7.76
N ALA A 643 25.23 -19.81 6.76
CA ALA A 643 24.29 -20.59 5.97
C ALA A 643 23.16 -19.76 5.32
N ALA A 644 23.30 -19.51 4.01
CA ALA A 644 22.21 -19.12 3.11
C ALA A 644 21.11 -20.21 2.94
N HIS A 645 21.01 -21.12 3.92
CA HIS A 645 20.06 -22.20 4.04
C HIS A 645 19.37 -22.20 5.42
N LEU A 646 19.73 -21.29 6.34
CA LEU A 646 18.94 -21.03 7.53
C LEU A 646 17.69 -20.24 7.16
N THR A 647 16.57 -20.96 7.13
CA THR A 647 15.23 -20.41 7.15
C THR A 647 15.02 -19.64 8.47
N SER A 648 14.76 -18.33 8.41
CA SER A 648 14.43 -17.60 9.64
C SER A 648 13.07 -18.03 10.16
N THR A 649 13.07 -18.46 11.40
CA THR A 649 11.93 -18.80 12.25
C THR A 649 11.28 -17.55 12.84
N THR A 650 12.05 -16.45 12.94
CA THR A 650 11.63 -15.16 13.51
C THR A 650 11.54 -14.06 12.43
N MET A 651 10.87 -12.95 12.76
CA MET A 651 10.84 -11.73 11.95
C MET A 651 12.24 -11.14 11.73
N TYR A 652 12.34 -10.16 10.83
CA TYR A 652 13.57 -9.41 10.57
C TYR A 652 14.19 -8.82 11.85
N ASN A 653 15.49 -9.01 12.03
CA ASN A 653 16.23 -8.73 13.28
C ASN A 653 17.35 -7.68 13.08
N CYS A 654 17.43 -7.06 11.90
CA CYS A 654 18.37 -5.99 11.60
C CYS A 654 17.85 -5.04 10.53
N ILE A 655 18.42 -3.84 10.52
CA ILE A 655 18.29 -2.85 9.46
C ILE A 655 19.57 -2.93 8.61
N VAL A 656 19.45 -2.80 7.29
CA VAL A 656 20.57 -2.75 6.34
C VAL A 656 20.58 -1.46 5.53
N LYS A 657 21.77 -1.02 5.13
CA LYS A 657 22.01 -0.07 4.02
C LYS A 657 22.79 -0.80 2.94
N LEU A 658 22.24 -0.85 1.72
CA LEU A 658 22.90 -1.41 0.53
C LEU A 658 23.24 -0.31 -0.47
N ASN A 659 24.31 -0.52 -1.24
CA ASN A 659 24.63 0.28 -2.43
C ASN A 659 24.02 -0.41 -3.66
N ALA A 660 23.08 0.26 -4.33
CA ALA A 660 22.39 -0.21 -5.54
C ALA A 660 23.33 -0.32 -6.76
N ASN A 661 24.38 0.51 -6.82
CA ASN A 661 25.27 0.64 -7.98
C ASN A 661 26.57 -0.15 -7.83
N ASP A 662 26.84 -0.71 -6.65
CA ASP A 662 27.96 -1.62 -6.40
C ASP A 662 27.48 -2.86 -5.62
N ALA A 663 27.31 -3.97 -6.32
CA ALA A 663 26.93 -5.26 -5.75
C ALA A 663 28.07 -5.95 -4.96
N SER A 664 29.30 -5.45 -5.02
CA SER A 664 30.45 -5.93 -4.22
C SER A 664 30.60 -5.17 -2.89
N ALA A 665 30.11 -3.93 -2.82
CA ALA A 665 30.12 -3.12 -1.61
C ALA A 665 29.36 -3.81 -0.48
N GLN A 666 30.07 -4.10 0.62
CA GLN A 666 29.52 -4.80 1.78
C GLN A 666 28.34 -4.03 2.40
N PRO A 667 27.29 -4.72 2.86
CA PRO A 667 26.16 -4.10 3.54
C PRO A 667 26.62 -3.45 4.86
N LEU A 668 26.15 -2.22 5.15
CA LEU A 668 26.19 -1.73 6.52
C LEU A 668 24.95 -2.26 7.24
N VAL A 669 25.16 -2.84 8.43
CA VAL A 669 24.13 -3.57 9.17
C VAL A 669 24.02 -3.03 10.60
N TRP A 670 22.83 -2.62 11.01
CA TRP A 670 22.51 -2.32 12.40
C TRP A 670 21.69 -3.46 12.99
N SER A 671 22.16 -4.02 14.10
CA SER A 671 21.51 -5.15 14.77
C SER A 671 21.83 -5.15 16.25
N ARG A 672 20.87 -5.53 17.08
CA ARG A 672 21.08 -5.82 18.51
C ARG A 672 20.56 -7.23 18.79
N LYS A 673 21.19 -7.98 19.71
CA LYS A 673 20.73 -9.35 20.05
C LYS A 673 19.29 -9.27 20.56
N HIS A 674 18.42 -10.14 20.07
CA HIS A 674 17.00 -10.22 20.47
C HIS A 674 16.20 -8.91 20.26
N CYS A 675 16.58 -8.14 19.25
CA CYS A 675 15.91 -6.90 18.88
C CYS A 675 15.36 -6.98 17.44
N TYR A 676 14.13 -6.53 17.24
CA TYR A 676 13.38 -6.69 16.00
C TYR A 676 12.85 -5.32 15.53
N PRO A 677 13.53 -4.66 14.56
CA PRO A 677 13.16 -3.32 14.08
C PRO A 677 11.93 -3.30 13.15
N SER A 678 11.18 -2.19 13.20
CA SER A 678 10.19 -1.80 12.19
C SER A 678 10.85 -1.25 10.93
N GLU A 679 10.05 -1.03 9.88
CA GLU A 679 10.46 -0.32 8.66
C GLU A 679 11.39 0.89 8.94
N PRO A 680 12.54 1.00 8.24
CA PRO A 680 13.47 2.12 8.40
C PRO A 680 13.03 3.32 7.56
N VAL A 681 12.70 4.44 8.21
CA VAL A 681 12.33 5.69 7.54
C VAL A 681 13.54 6.61 7.41
N PHE A 682 13.88 6.98 6.17
CA PHE A 682 14.90 7.98 5.88
C PHE A 682 14.35 9.40 6.04
N VAL A 683 15.08 10.25 6.76
CA VAL A 683 14.78 11.70 6.92
C VAL A 683 16.01 12.51 6.47
N PRO A 684 15.92 13.32 5.39
CA PRO A 684 17.05 14.09 4.88
C PRO A 684 17.57 15.14 5.88
N ARG A 685 18.89 15.31 5.94
CA ARG A 685 19.59 16.43 6.59
C ARG A 685 20.10 17.45 5.55
N SER A 686 20.29 17.01 4.30
CA SER A 686 20.66 17.82 3.13
C SER A 686 20.29 17.09 1.83
N ASP A 687 20.58 17.70 0.67
CA ASP A 687 20.39 17.09 -0.65
C ASP A 687 21.38 15.95 -0.99
N VAL A 688 22.44 15.75 -0.19
CA VAL A 688 23.35 14.60 -0.32
C VAL A 688 22.63 13.32 0.06
N GLU A 689 22.64 12.33 -0.84
CA GLU A 689 21.71 11.19 -0.84
C GLU A 689 21.61 10.42 0.48
N ASP A 690 22.73 10.18 1.18
CA ASP A 690 22.78 9.48 2.47
C ASP A 690 23.07 10.38 3.68
N ASN A 691 23.11 11.70 3.50
CA ASN A 691 23.24 12.64 4.62
C ASN A 691 21.85 12.90 5.26
N GLY A 692 21.49 12.04 6.20
CA GLY A 692 20.20 12.05 6.87
C GLY A 692 20.17 11.18 8.12
N TYR A 693 18.95 10.89 8.57
CA TYR A 693 18.65 10.00 9.69
C TYR A 693 17.90 8.77 9.20
N ILE A 694 18.17 7.61 9.80
CA ILE A 694 17.26 6.46 9.75
C ILE A 694 16.54 6.36 11.09
N LEU A 695 15.21 6.35 11.08
CA LEU A 695 14.39 6.11 12.26
C LEU A 695 13.68 4.75 12.13
N SER A 696 13.63 4.01 13.24
CA SER A 696 12.89 2.74 13.36
C SER A 696 12.50 2.53 14.82
N VAL A 697 11.40 1.82 15.07
CA VAL A 697 11.03 1.34 16.41
C VAL A 697 11.33 -0.15 16.48
N PHE A 698 12.20 -0.57 17.40
CA PHE A 698 12.53 -1.98 17.61
C PHE A 698 11.90 -2.54 18.89
N PHE A 699 11.42 -3.78 18.81
CA PHE A 699 11.00 -4.58 19.96
C PHE A 699 12.20 -5.35 20.51
N ASP A 700 12.51 -5.18 21.79
CA ASP A 700 13.48 -5.97 22.56
C ASP A 700 12.72 -7.08 23.29
N SER A 701 12.89 -8.32 22.85
CA SER A 701 12.13 -9.46 23.36
C SER A 701 12.62 -9.99 24.71
N MET A 702 13.85 -9.68 25.11
CA MET A 702 14.39 -10.08 26.42
C MET A 702 13.85 -9.20 27.55
N ARG A 703 13.64 -7.91 27.26
CA ARG A 703 13.08 -6.94 28.22
C ARG A 703 11.57 -6.74 28.04
N ILE A 704 11.01 -7.22 26.93
CA ILE A 704 9.63 -6.99 26.48
C ILE A 704 9.31 -5.48 26.54
N VAL A 705 10.09 -4.70 25.78
CA VAL A 705 9.91 -3.24 25.61
C VAL A 705 10.18 -2.86 24.16
N SER A 706 9.59 -1.76 23.70
CA SER A 706 9.96 -1.16 22.41
C SER A 706 10.76 0.12 22.60
N CYS A 707 11.65 0.41 21.66
CA CYS A 707 12.52 1.58 21.68
C CYS A 707 12.61 2.18 20.27
N LEU A 708 12.54 3.50 20.17
CA LEU A 708 13.00 4.23 19.00
C LEU A 708 14.52 4.09 18.91
N VAL A 709 15.05 3.81 17.73
CA VAL A 709 16.45 4.08 17.36
C VAL A 709 16.49 5.19 16.31
N VAL A 710 17.48 6.08 16.44
CA VAL A 710 17.90 6.98 15.35
C VAL A 710 19.36 6.68 15.01
N LEU A 711 19.59 6.35 13.74
CA LEU A 711 20.92 6.16 13.17
C LEU A 711 21.29 7.38 12.30
N ASP A 712 22.58 7.67 12.19
CA ASP A 712 23.09 8.49 11.10
C ASP A 712 23.08 7.67 9.80
N ALA A 713 22.42 8.15 8.75
CA ALA A 713 22.24 7.36 7.52
C ALA A 713 23.53 7.17 6.72
N SER A 714 24.53 8.05 6.88
CA SER A 714 25.81 7.95 6.17
C SER A 714 26.71 6.88 6.80
N THR A 715 26.94 6.96 8.11
CA THR A 715 27.85 6.10 8.89
C THR A 715 27.20 4.88 9.53
N PHE A 716 25.87 4.81 9.54
CA PHE A 716 25.05 3.76 10.17
C PHE A 716 25.26 3.58 11.68
N LYS A 717 25.79 4.60 12.36
CA LYS A 717 26.01 4.63 13.81
C LYS A 717 24.74 5.06 14.56
N GLU A 718 24.54 4.49 15.75
CA GLU A 718 23.53 4.97 16.69
C GLU A 718 23.81 6.40 17.13
N LEU A 719 22.86 7.31 16.92
CA LEU A 719 22.89 8.66 17.47
C LEU A 719 22.06 8.78 18.74
N MET A 720 20.95 8.03 18.81
CA MET A 720 20.00 8.08 19.92
C MET A 720 19.19 6.78 20.03
N ILE A 721 18.87 6.37 21.25
CA ILE A 721 17.81 5.40 21.54
C ILE A 721 16.90 5.96 22.63
N ALA A 722 15.58 5.89 22.44
CA ALA A 722 14.58 6.33 23.41
C ALA A 722 13.51 5.25 23.65
N GLN A 723 13.14 4.99 24.90
CA GLN A 723 12.24 3.91 25.28
C GLN A 723 10.77 4.33 25.17
N LEU A 724 9.94 3.53 24.48
CA LEU A 724 8.50 3.75 24.40
C LEU A 724 7.79 3.33 25.72
N PRO A 725 6.62 3.92 26.06
CA PRO A 725 5.93 3.65 27.33
C PRO A 725 5.36 2.24 27.47
N SER A 726 5.17 1.53 26.34
CA SER A 726 4.74 0.13 26.29
C SER A 726 5.29 -0.57 25.05
N PRO A 727 5.18 -1.91 24.95
CA PRO A 727 5.67 -2.65 23.79
C PRO A 727 4.78 -2.44 22.57
N THR A 728 5.40 -2.06 21.46
CA THR A 728 4.83 -2.12 20.11
C THR A 728 5.03 -3.53 19.55
N PRO A 729 3.99 -4.19 19.02
CA PRO A 729 4.11 -5.55 18.49
C PRO A 729 5.00 -5.63 17.24
N LEU A 730 5.48 -6.84 16.94
CA LEU A 730 6.19 -7.14 15.70
C LEU A 730 5.29 -6.82 14.50
N SER A 731 5.81 -5.98 13.60
CA SER A 731 5.04 -5.37 12.52
C SER A 731 5.60 -5.72 11.15
N PHE A 732 4.71 -5.92 10.20
CA PHE A 732 4.97 -5.83 8.76
C PHE A 732 4.19 -4.64 8.16
N GLY A 733 3.94 -3.62 8.99
CA GLY A 733 3.34 -2.35 8.61
C GLY A 733 4.37 -1.23 8.51
N HIS A 734 3.91 -0.08 8.01
CA HIS A 734 4.77 0.94 7.41
C HIS A 734 4.84 2.22 8.23
N ALA A 735 5.81 3.06 7.90
CA ALA A 735 6.02 4.34 8.53
C ALA A 735 6.33 5.46 7.52
N LYS A 736 5.94 6.68 7.86
CA LYS A 736 6.23 7.91 7.12
C LYS A 736 6.68 8.99 8.10
N PHE A 737 7.41 9.98 7.61
CA PHE A 737 7.83 11.14 8.40
C PHE A 737 7.24 12.42 7.79
N ALA A 738 6.66 13.27 8.64
CA ALA A 738 6.18 14.60 8.28
C ALA A 738 7.01 15.67 9.01
N ILE A 739 7.14 16.86 8.43
CA ILE A 739 7.85 18.03 9.01
C ILE A 739 6.84 19.13 9.32
#